data_AF-A0A2U1NHS8-F1
#
_entry.id   AF-A0A2U1NHS8-F1
#
_cell.length_a   1.000
_cell.length_b   1.000
_cell.length_c   1.000
_cell.angle_alpha   90.00
_cell.angle_beta   90.00
_cell.angle_gamma   90.00
#
_symmetry.space_group_name_H-M   'P 1'
#
loop_
_entity.id
_entity.type
_entity.pdbx_description
1 polymer ?
#
loop_
_entity_poly.entity_id
_entity_poly.type
_entity_poly.pdbx_seq_one_letter_code
_entity_poly.pdbx_strand_id
1 'polypeptide(L)'
;MDNTDLSFSNILNDKIIIQSHTIVNNDGSYQSYCGLKLINIPDIGEPSQQVITQTNGRRASGRRKRESRIKPKQAALTSSGVSISYVKLGPPSYQCSNCNATMWYEERSAKDRKPVNASFSLCCQDGKVLLPKFKEPPLPLKTLLDFTNPTTSKFREQIRVYNGMFTFTSFGARIDHSINDGRGVYTFRINGQNYHLIGSLLPVQGVQPRYAQLYFFDTHNEPRNRMNAFLDNEINDQVDESIVSSLIAMLDESSAVAKAFRMAIDWCQSNQSVNFELRLLSERRTTRQYNAPTVSEVAALITNDFGDGIPTKDIIVNCKKTGATRISELHPSYMALQYPLLFPYGEDGYHDKIPYHSNNGNRKTQRGYVSMKEYYAYLIHTRNNQANTLIKGGRLFQQFLVDAYASVEEQRLKWNRHNQDTLRVDLYHNLQDAVTRGDTDAAGLGKRIVLPSSFTGGPRYMTQNYQDAMALCRTYGNPDLFITFTSNPKWPEIDKMLAFIPGQKAHDRSEIGTRVFKMKLTQLLDDLTKNHIFGPHCAVVYVIEFQKRGLPHAHILLWLEEEYKCKTANQLDNMISAEMPCPTKDPEGYKVVSEYMLHSPCGKDAKYAPCTIEGKCTKRYPKSFYAETMLDEDGYPVYRRRDTKVFALKGKFTYDNRNVVPYNRYLLLKYRAHINVEWCNRSKAIKYLFKYLNKDPDRATIVVQENVVTTNDEGGQRINEVDEITSYLNCRYLAPCEAVWRLFSFDIHYSYPSVMKLNFHLPNQNSITLRDSQSLPALLQREDIKRTMFAEWFELNKRDKAARKLTYAELPTRYVWNEQLNIWKLRKQKKCIGWIFYSSPASGERYYLRMLLNVVRGPKSFKKLMTVNKKVYGTFKEVCFAYGLLNDDKEWTQAIIEASFWALGPKLRDLFVIILLFCDVSKPLNLWEETWEVLSEDILHHKRKVFNYPELELTEEQIKTTAW
;
A
#
# COMPACT_ATOMS: atom_id res chain seq x y z
N MET A 1 -42.68 -18.12 -53.90
CA MET A 1 -43.65 -17.40 -53.04
C MET A 1 -43.28 -17.78 -51.63
N ASP A 2 -42.49 -16.92 -51.00
CA ASP A 2 -41.46 -17.38 -50.07
C ASP A 2 -41.75 -16.94 -48.63
N ASN A 3 -41.02 -17.57 -47.72
CA ASN A 3 -41.42 -17.79 -46.34
C ASN A 3 -40.35 -17.30 -45.36
N THR A 4 -40.67 -17.38 -44.07
CA THR A 4 -39.76 -17.44 -42.90
C THR A 4 -39.00 -16.19 -42.39
N ASP A 5 -38.87 -16.22 -41.06
CA ASP A 5 -38.23 -15.34 -40.09
C ASP A 5 -36.78 -14.89 -40.40
N LEU A 6 -36.32 -13.80 -39.74
CA LEU A 6 -35.04 -13.79 -38.98
C LEU A 6 -34.73 -12.50 -38.17
N SER A 7 -34.35 -12.72 -36.91
CA SER A 7 -33.42 -11.96 -36.02
C SER A 7 -33.25 -10.43 -36.07
N PHE A 8 -33.40 -9.79 -34.89
CA PHE A 8 -32.79 -8.51 -34.53
C PHE A 8 -31.26 -8.64 -34.39
N SER A 9 -30.47 -8.20 -35.39
CA SER A 9 -29.00 -8.29 -35.33
C SER A 9 -28.21 -7.17 -36.06
N ASN A 10 -28.78 -5.97 -36.26
CA ASN A 10 -28.15 -4.93 -37.10
C ASN A 10 -28.26 -3.48 -36.55
N ILE A 11 -27.92 -3.23 -35.27
CA ILE A 11 -27.59 -1.88 -34.78
C ILE A 11 -26.37 -1.95 -33.85
N LEU A 12 -25.17 -2.15 -34.42
CA LEU A 12 -23.89 -1.90 -33.75
C LEU A 12 -22.73 -1.87 -34.77
N ASN A 13 -22.71 -0.85 -35.62
CA ASN A 13 -21.53 -0.45 -36.38
C ASN A 13 -21.75 0.96 -36.95
N ASP A 14 -21.35 2.00 -36.21
CA ASP A 14 -20.82 3.17 -36.89
C ASP A 14 -19.85 3.99 -36.01
N LYS A 15 -18.87 4.60 -36.67
CA LYS A 15 -17.72 5.27 -36.03
C LYS A 15 -18.03 6.74 -35.84
N ILE A 16 -18.01 7.24 -34.61
CA ILE A 16 -18.05 8.70 -34.37
C ILE A 16 -16.67 9.30 -34.67
N ILE A 17 -16.51 9.79 -35.90
CA ILE A 17 -15.51 10.80 -36.25
C ILE A 17 -16.08 12.17 -35.86
N ILE A 18 -15.32 12.95 -35.09
CA ILE A 18 -15.70 14.33 -34.75
C ILE A 18 -15.35 15.22 -35.95
N GLN A 19 -16.36 15.74 -36.65
CA GLN A 19 -16.23 16.92 -37.52
C GLN A 19 -16.98 18.10 -36.88
N SER A 20 -16.28 19.22 -36.72
CA SER A 20 -16.84 20.50 -36.29
C SER A 20 -17.40 21.26 -37.49
N HIS A 21 -18.68 21.63 -37.48
CA HIS A 21 -19.24 22.54 -38.46
C HIS A 21 -19.15 24.00 -37.98
N THR A 22 -18.36 24.79 -38.69
CA THR A 22 -18.37 26.26 -38.64
C THR A 22 -19.02 26.76 -39.92
N ILE A 23 -20.12 27.52 -39.82
CA ILE A 23 -20.74 28.15 -41.00
C ILE A 23 -20.02 29.48 -41.25
N VAL A 24 -19.50 29.63 -42.48
CA VAL A 24 -18.87 30.85 -42.97
C VAL A 24 -19.82 31.50 -43.98
N ASN A 25 -20.12 32.78 -43.82
CA ASN A 25 -20.87 33.54 -44.81
C ASN A 25 -19.96 33.90 -46.00
N ASN A 26 -20.54 34.00 -47.20
CA ASN A 26 -19.79 34.13 -48.46
C ASN A 26 -18.99 35.45 -48.64
N ASP A 27 -18.96 36.34 -47.66
CA ASP A 27 -18.12 37.54 -47.62
C ASP A 27 -16.92 37.45 -46.64
N GLY A 28 -16.78 36.33 -45.92
CA GLY A 28 -15.65 36.09 -45.02
C GLY A 28 -15.70 36.84 -43.67
N SER A 29 -16.83 37.46 -43.32
CA SER A 29 -17.00 38.15 -42.04
C SER A 29 -17.44 37.22 -40.90
N TYR A 30 -16.97 37.48 -39.67
CA TYR A 30 -17.39 36.81 -38.44
C TYR A 30 -18.23 37.79 -37.59
N GLN A 31 -19.46 37.43 -37.25
CA GLN A 31 -20.29 38.18 -36.30
C GLN A 31 -20.70 37.32 -35.11
N SER A 32 -20.36 37.76 -33.89
CA SER A 32 -21.02 37.32 -32.66
C SER A 32 -22.05 38.37 -32.24
N TYR A 33 -23.29 37.96 -31.99
CA TYR A 33 -24.29 38.83 -31.37
C TYR A 33 -24.45 38.50 -29.89
N CYS A 34 -24.51 39.54 -29.07
CA CYS A 34 -24.74 39.48 -27.63
C CYS A 34 -25.73 40.59 -27.23
N GLY A 35 -26.59 40.32 -26.24
CA GLY A 35 -27.72 41.17 -25.80
C GLY A 35 -29.03 40.39 -25.82
N LEU A 36 -30.02 40.60 -24.94
CA LEU A 36 -30.27 41.55 -23.84
C LEU A 36 -30.99 40.77 -22.69
N LYS A 37 -31.34 41.28 -21.49
CA LYS A 37 -31.41 42.63 -20.91
C LYS A 37 -31.36 42.52 -19.36
N LEU A 38 -31.07 43.62 -18.65
CA LEU A 38 -31.35 43.77 -17.20
C LEU A 38 -32.77 44.32 -16.97
N ILE A 39 -33.48 43.79 -15.98
CA ILE A 39 -34.65 44.38 -15.31
C ILE A 39 -34.43 44.22 -13.80
N ASN A 40 -34.91 45.17 -12.99
CA ASN A 40 -34.47 45.36 -11.59
C ASN A 40 -35.68 45.60 -10.64
N ILE A 41 -35.41 45.52 -9.31
CA ILE A 41 -36.23 45.91 -8.12
C ILE A 41 -37.58 45.14 -7.89
N PRO A 42 -38.09 44.96 -6.63
CA PRO A 42 -37.54 45.22 -5.28
C PRO A 42 -37.64 44.07 -4.24
N ASP A 43 -37.04 44.33 -3.06
CA ASP A 43 -37.05 43.55 -1.81
C ASP A 43 -38.44 43.14 -1.27
N ILE A 44 -38.50 42.00 -0.57
CA ILE A 44 -39.52 41.68 0.44
C ILE A 44 -38.84 41.09 1.69
N GLY A 45 -39.11 41.71 2.85
CA GLY A 45 -38.34 41.57 4.08
C GLY A 45 -38.43 40.27 4.88
N GLU A 46 -37.53 40.20 5.87
CA GLU A 46 -37.46 39.16 6.90
C GLU A 46 -38.71 39.13 7.81
N PRO A 47 -39.14 37.94 8.27
CA PRO A 47 -39.88 37.78 9.52
C PRO A 47 -38.96 37.28 10.64
N SER A 48 -38.80 38.10 11.67
CA SER A 48 -38.15 37.71 12.92
C SER A 48 -39.02 36.76 13.74
N GLN A 49 -38.42 35.75 14.38
CA GLN A 49 -39.08 34.99 15.46
C GLN A 49 -38.16 34.79 16.67
N GLN A 50 -38.71 35.18 17.82
CA GLN A 50 -38.05 35.22 19.12
C GLN A 50 -38.02 33.81 19.74
N VAL A 51 -36.86 33.38 20.25
CA VAL A 51 -36.75 32.15 21.04
C VAL A 51 -37.08 32.46 22.51
N ILE A 52 -38.24 31.99 22.96
CA ILE A 52 -38.68 32.09 24.35
C ILE A 52 -37.86 31.14 25.23
N THR A 53 -37.10 31.70 26.17
CA THR A 53 -36.38 30.94 27.21
C THR A 53 -37.30 30.62 28.39
N GLN A 54 -37.77 29.37 28.50
CA GLN A 54 -38.35 28.87 29.75
C GLN A 54 -37.39 27.95 30.49
N THR A 55 -36.91 28.45 31.63
CA THR A 55 -36.16 27.69 32.63
C THR A 55 -37.09 26.81 33.44
N ASN A 56 -36.80 25.51 33.52
CA ASN A 56 -37.45 24.62 34.48
C ASN A 56 -36.42 23.72 35.17
N GLY A 57 -36.04 24.12 36.39
CA GLY A 57 -35.08 23.37 37.20
C GLY A 57 -35.75 22.27 38.02
N ARG A 58 -35.22 21.05 37.97
CA ARG A 58 -35.45 20.03 39.02
C ARG A 58 -34.12 19.48 39.52
N ARG A 59 -33.86 19.67 40.81
CA ARG A 59 -32.69 19.15 41.52
C ARG A 59 -32.79 17.63 41.67
N ALA A 60 -31.71 16.91 41.39
CA ALA A 60 -31.51 15.52 41.83
C ALA A 60 -30.10 15.36 42.41
N SER A 61 -30.02 14.62 43.52
CA SER A 61 -28.85 14.52 44.43
C SER A 61 -27.52 14.16 43.75
N GLY A 62 -26.49 14.96 44.00
CA GLY A 62 -25.16 14.75 43.45
C GLY A 62 -24.33 13.70 44.22
N ARG A 63 -23.70 12.78 43.49
CA ARG A 63 -22.58 11.95 43.97
C ARG A 63 -21.32 12.37 43.22
N ARG A 64 -20.49 13.25 43.81
CA ARG A 64 -19.31 13.83 43.18
C ARG A 64 -18.28 12.74 42.79
N LYS A 65 -18.32 12.27 41.54
CA LYS A 65 -17.10 11.79 40.87
C LYS A 65 -16.26 13.01 40.52
N ARG A 66 -14.97 12.99 40.87
CA ARG A 66 -13.99 13.96 40.36
C ARG A 66 -13.74 13.65 38.88
N GLU A 67 -14.50 14.28 38.00
CA GLU A 67 -14.10 14.42 36.61
C GLU A 67 -12.97 15.45 36.55
N SER A 68 -11.74 14.96 36.40
CA SER A 68 -10.63 15.80 35.98
C SER A 68 -10.90 16.25 34.55
N ARG A 69 -11.33 17.50 34.35
CA ARG A 69 -11.29 18.15 33.03
C ARG A 69 -9.84 18.11 32.55
N ILE A 70 -9.53 17.15 31.68
CA ILE A 70 -8.24 17.09 30.99
C ILE A 70 -8.23 18.28 30.04
N LYS A 71 -7.62 19.39 30.45
CA LYS A 71 -7.36 20.51 29.53
C LYS A 71 -6.49 19.95 28.39
N PRO A 72 -6.87 20.10 27.12
CA PRO A 72 -5.97 19.74 26.03
C PRO A 72 -4.65 20.49 26.22
N LYS A 73 -3.53 19.83 25.92
CA LYS A 73 -2.27 20.53 25.67
C LYS A 73 -2.42 21.24 24.33
N GLN A 74 -3.15 22.37 24.32
CA GLN A 74 -3.45 23.12 23.11
C GLN A 74 -2.15 23.38 22.36
N ALA A 75 -2.01 22.74 21.19
CA ALA A 75 -0.94 23.03 20.24
C ALA A 75 -1.22 24.35 19.51
N ALA A 76 -1.50 25.40 20.29
CA ALA A 76 -1.77 26.73 19.80
C ALA A 76 -0.52 27.27 19.11
N LEU A 77 -0.71 27.81 17.91
CA LEU A 77 0.27 28.64 17.21
C LEU A 77 0.77 29.82 18.10
N THR A 78 -0.03 30.20 19.09
CA THR A 78 0.06 31.40 19.91
C THR A 78 0.37 31.15 21.40
N SER A 79 0.82 29.95 21.79
CA SER A 79 1.28 29.68 23.17
C SER A 79 2.67 30.29 23.46
N SER A 80 2.72 31.62 23.50
CA SER A 80 3.87 32.41 23.95
C SER A 80 4.36 31.90 25.31
N GLY A 81 5.59 31.38 25.34
CA GLY A 81 6.24 30.84 26.54
C GLY A 81 6.45 29.31 26.56
N VAL A 82 5.80 28.52 25.68
CA VAL A 82 6.06 27.07 25.62
C VAL A 82 7.26 26.79 24.69
N SER A 83 8.40 26.43 25.29
CA SER A 83 9.59 25.99 24.55
C SER A 83 9.37 24.61 23.91
N ILE A 84 8.84 24.60 22.68
CA ILE A 84 8.68 23.39 21.87
C ILE A 84 10.00 23.14 21.13
N SER A 85 10.75 22.13 21.58
CA SER A 85 12.02 21.73 20.97
C SER A 85 11.89 20.40 20.21
N TYR A 86 12.85 20.14 19.30
CA TYR A 86 12.91 18.89 18.54
C TYR A 86 13.00 17.66 19.47
N VAL A 87 12.08 16.71 19.32
CA VAL A 87 12.09 15.49 20.12
C VAL A 87 13.07 14.48 19.53
N LYS A 88 14.24 14.45 20.15
CA LYS A 88 15.34 13.51 19.86
C LYS A 88 14.94 12.10 20.34
N LEU A 89 15.06 11.08 19.49
CA LEU A 89 15.00 9.67 19.91
C LEU A 89 16.28 9.21 20.62
N GLY A 90 17.34 10.03 20.57
CA GLY A 90 18.68 9.66 21.02
C GLY A 90 19.51 8.95 19.94
N PRO A 91 20.78 8.61 20.22
CA PRO A 91 21.53 7.64 19.43
C PRO A 91 20.92 6.24 19.57
N PRO A 92 21.21 5.31 18.64
CA PRO A 92 20.91 3.89 18.80
C PRO A 92 21.89 3.25 19.78
N SER A 93 21.76 3.59 21.07
CA SER A 93 22.69 3.19 22.14
C SER A 93 22.40 1.81 22.74
N TYR A 94 21.41 1.08 22.24
CA TYR A 94 21.00 -0.21 22.78
C TYR A 94 21.46 -1.35 21.89
N GLN A 95 21.80 -2.47 22.50
CA GLN A 95 22.10 -3.72 21.79
C GLN A 95 21.08 -4.79 22.19
N CYS A 96 20.60 -5.56 21.21
CA CYS A 96 19.75 -6.72 21.49
C CYS A 96 20.58 -7.81 22.19
N SER A 97 20.19 -8.19 23.41
CA SER A 97 20.88 -9.22 24.21
C SER A 97 21.00 -10.58 23.51
N ASN A 98 20.10 -10.90 22.59
CA ASN A 98 20.05 -12.20 21.92
C ASN A 98 20.88 -12.27 20.64
N CYS A 99 21.05 -11.15 19.91
CA CYS A 99 21.71 -11.16 18.60
C CYS A 99 22.66 -9.99 18.33
N ASN A 100 22.92 -9.14 19.33
CA ASN A 100 23.83 -7.98 19.28
C ASN A 100 23.51 -6.93 18.20
N ALA A 101 22.27 -6.91 17.70
CA ALA A 101 21.80 -5.87 16.78
C ALA A 101 21.73 -4.51 17.48
N THR A 102 22.15 -3.46 16.78
CA THR A 102 22.14 -2.06 17.24
C THR A 102 20.75 -1.45 17.07
N MET A 103 20.16 -1.00 18.19
CA MET A 103 18.74 -0.61 18.33
C MET A 103 18.57 0.76 19.01
N TRP A 104 17.45 1.42 18.74
CA TRP A 104 16.94 2.54 19.55
C TRP A 104 15.98 2.05 20.64
N TYR A 105 15.87 2.78 21.75
CA TYR A 105 14.98 2.43 22.87
C TYR A 105 13.49 2.30 22.47
N GLU A 106 13.04 3.04 21.46
CA GLU A 106 11.65 2.99 20.98
C GLU A 106 11.33 1.77 20.10
N GLU A 107 12.33 0.94 19.79
CA GLU A 107 12.16 -0.34 19.09
C GLU A 107 11.94 -1.52 20.05
N ARG A 108 11.92 -1.27 21.37
CA ARG A 108 11.70 -2.30 22.40
C ARG A 108 10.37 -3.04 22.21
N SER A 109 10.36 -4.35 22.47
CA SER A 109 9.16 -5.19 22.38
C SER A 109 8.07 -4.73 23.36
N ALA A 110 8.46 -4.38 24.60
CA ALA A 110 7.54 -3.96 25.65
C ALA A 110 7.29 -2.44 25.62
N LYS A 111 6.36 -1.98 24.76
CA LYS A 111 6.07 -0.55 24.58
C LYS A 111 5.34 0.10 25.77
N ASP A 112 4.38 -0.62 26.37
CA ASP A 112 3.52 -0.14 27.47
C ASP A 112 4.24 -0.02 28.82
N ARG A 113 5.47 -0.54 28.91
CA ARG A 113 6.34 -0.40 30.07
C ARG A 113 7.56 0.42 29.67
N LYS A 114 8.20 1.06 30.64
CA LYS A 114 9.54 1.63 30.51
C LYS A 114 10.54 0.70 31.20
N PRO A 115 10.85 -0.48 30.63
CA PRO A 115 11.82 -1.37 31.25
C PRO A 115 13.19 -0.69 31.26
N VAL A 116 13.96 -0.91 32.34
CA VAL A 116 15.38 -0.54 32.41
C VAL A 116 16.16 -1.36 31.39
N ASN A 117 15.90 -2.68 31.34
CA ASN A 117 16.49 -3.60 30.37
C ASN A 117 15.51 -3.83 29.22
N ALA A 118 15.71 -3.15 28.09
CA ALA A 118 14.88 -3.30 26.90
C ALA A 118 15.15 -4.62 26.15
N SER A 119 14.10 -5.39 25.86
CA SER A 119 14.15 -6.54 24.94
C SER A 119 13.71 -6.14 23.52
N PHE A 120 14.16 -6.87 22.50
CA PHE A 120 13.98 -6.50 21.10
C PHE A 120 13.67 -7.72 20.21
N SER A 121 12.48 -7.73 19.62
CA SER A 121 12.02 -8.78 18.71
C SER A 121 12.26 -8.47 17.22
N LEU A 122 12.35 -7.20 16.83
CA LEU A 122 12.45 -6.77 15.43
C LEU A 122 13.63 -7.41 14.66
N CYS A 123 14.74 -7.67 15.35
CA CYS A 123 15.99 -8.14 14.78
C CYS A 123 16.23 -9.66 14.84
N CYS A 124 15.53 -10.38 15.71
CA CYS A 124 15.77 -11.83 15.95
C CYS A 124 14.58 -12.61 16.52
N GLN A 125 13.38 -12.02 16.57
CA GLN A 125 12.17 -12.59 17.18
C GLN A 125 12.43 -13.04 18.64
N ASP A 126 12.97 -12.14 19.46
CA ASP A 126 13.36 -12.37 20.86
C ASP A 126 14.30 -13.60 21.04
N GLY A 127 15.27 -13.73 20.12
CA GLY A 127 16.31 -14.75 20.13
C GLY A 127 15.94 -16.08 19.48
N LYS A 128 14.74 -16.18 18.90
CA LYS A 128 14.28 -17.35 18.14
C LYS A 128 15.05 -17.55 16.82
N VAL A 129 15.54 -16.47 16.22
CA VAL A 129 16.32 -16.47 14.97
C VAL A 129 17.78 -16.17 15.30
N LEU A 130 18.66 -17.13 15.04
CA LEU A 130 20.11 -17.00 15.17
C LEU A 130 20.77 -17.58 13.93
N LEU A 131 21.40 -16.73 13.13
CA LEU A 131 22.03 -17.08 11.86
C LEU A 131 23.57 -17.01 11.98
N PRO A 132 24.32 -17.68 11.07
CA PRO A 132 25.77 -17.52 10.98
C PRO A 132 26.18 -16.05 10.88
N LYS A 133 27.34 -15.71 11.46
CA LYS A 133 27.90 -14.36 11.39
C LYS A 133 28.60 -14.13 10.06
N PHE A 134 28.46 -12.94 9.49
CA PHE A 134 29.27 -12.53 8.34
C PHE A 134 30.77 -12.49 8.70
N LYS A 135 31.59 -13.09 7.84
CA LYS A 135 33.06 -12.98 7.85
C LYS A 135 33.49 -11.66 7.21
N GLU A 136 34.63 -11.13 7.65
CA GLU A 136 35.24 -9.98 6.98
C GLU A 136 35.50 -10.30 5.51
N PRO A 137 35.23 -9.37 4.57
CA PRO A 137 35.46 -9.65 3.16
C PRO A 137 36.97 -9.79 2.88
N PRO A 138 37.36 -10.62 1.89
CA PRO A 138 38.76 -10.74 1.50
C PRO A 138 39.28 -9.46 0.82
N LEU A 139 40.61 -9.37 0.65
CA LEU A 139 41.23 -8.31 -0.15
C LEU A 139 41.11 -8.68 -1.65
N PRO A 140 40.90 -7.69 -2.55
CA PRO A 140 40.87 -6.24 -2.31
C PRO A 140 39.51 -5.70 -1.83
N LEU A 141 38.43 -6.51 -1.88
CA LEU A 141 37.05 -6.06 -1.62
C LEU A 141 36.88 -5.31 -0.29
N LYS A 142 37.60 -5.72 0.76
CA LYS A 142 37.61 -5.02 2.06
C LYS A 142 37.98 -3.54 1.95
N THR A 143 39.00 -3.21 1.16
CA THR A 143 39.49 -1.84 0.93
C THR A 143 38.59 -1.08 -0.03
N LEU A 144 38.02 -1.77 -1.03
CA LEU A 144 37.08 -1.20 -1.99
C LEU A 144 35.75 -0.76 -1.32
N LEU A 145 35.30 -1.52 -0.32
CA LEU A 145 34.11 -1.23 0.51
C LEU A 145 34.38 -0.22 1.67
N ASP A 146 35.58 0.32 1.80
CA ASP A 146 35.91 1.29 2.85
C ASP A 146 35.49 2.72 2.45
N PHE A 147 34.41 3.20 3.06
CA PHE A 147 33.87 4.55 2.84
C PHE A 147 34.79 5.68 3.31
N THR A 148 35.77 5.39 4.18
CA THR A 148 36.76 6.39 4.62
C THR A 148 37.84 6.63 3.58
N ASN A 149 38.08 5.69 2.67
CA ASN A 149 39.03 5.85 1.58
C ASN A 149 38.37 6.56 0.37
N PRO A 150 38.81 7.77 -0.03
CA PRO A 150 38.24 8.49 -1.16
C PRO A 150 38.62 7.88 -2.52
N THR A 151 39.75 7.17 -2.64
CA THR A 151 40.20 6.62 -3.95
C THR A 151 39.28 5.51 -4.44
N THR A 152 38.65 4.77 -3.53
CA THR A 152 37.71 3.67 -3.84
C THR A 152 36.26 4.13 -4.00
N SER A 153 36.00 5.45 -4.03
CA SER A 153 34.67 6.03 -4.24
C SER A 153 34.05 5.65 -5.60
N LYS A 154 34.83 5.71 -6.69
CA LYS A 154 34.41 5.31 -8.05
C LYS A 154 33.89 3.87 -8.09
N PHE A 155 34.57 2.95 -7.40
CA PHE A 155 34.11 1.56 -7.23
C PHE A 155 32.76 1.50 -6.50
N ARG A 156 32.59 2.20 -5.36
CA ARG A 156 31.33 2.18 -4.60
C ARG A 156 30.15 2.76 -5.37
N GLU A 157 30.38 3.74 -6.25
CA GLU A 157 29.33 4.28 -7.10
C GLU A 157 28.97 3.33 -8.26
N GLN A 158 29.93 2.57 -8.78
CA GLN A 158 29.73 1.57 -9.83
C GLN A 158 29.63 0.11 -9.35
N ILE A 159 29.49 -0.13 -8.05
CA ILE A 159 29.51 -1.47 -7.44
C ILE A 159 28.44 -2.43 -8.02
N ARG A 160 27.33 -1.89 -8.53
CA ARG A 160 26.31 -2.68 -9.25
C ARG A 160 26.80 -3.21 -10.60
N VAL A 161 27.61 -2.43 -11.32
CA VAL A 161 28.23 -2.82 -12.59
C VAL A 161 29.32 -3.85 -12.33
N TYR A 162 30.21 -3.59 -11.37
CA TYR A 162 31.22 -4.58 -10.94
C TYR A 162 30.57 -5.90 -10.50
N ASN A 163 29.53 -5.89 -9.67
CA ASN A 163 28.82 -7.13 -9.31
C ASN A 163 28.14 -7.79 -10.52
N GLY A 164 27.67 -7.00 -11.49
CA GLY A 164 27.19 -7.45 -12.79
C GLY A 164 28.21 -8.36 -13.48
N MET A 165 29.47 -7.94 -13.53
CA MET A 165 30.58 -8.67 -14.15
C MET A 165 30.87 -10.04 -13.53
N PHE A 166 30.49 -10.26 -12.27
CA PHE A 166 30.78 -11.50 -11.53
C PHE A 166 29.55 -12.40 -11.28
N THR A 167 28.33 -11.91 -11.45
CA THR A 167 27.12 -12.71 -11.18
C THR A 167 27.01 -13.92 -12.11
N PHE A 168 26.59 -15.05 -11.54
CA PHE A 168 26.35 -16.30 -12.28
C PHE A 168 24.97 -16.30 -12.95
N THR A 169 24.04 -15.52 -12.41
CA THR A 169 22.65 -15.41 -12.87
C THR A 169 22.36 -14.05 -13.51
N SER A 170 21.38 -14.01 -14.41
CA SER A 170 20.76 -12.76 -14.84
C SER A 170 19.68 -12.32 -13.85
N PHE A 171 19.63 -11.01 -13.59
CA PHE A 171 18.63 -10.39 -12.73
C PHE A 171 17.37 -10.07 -13.56
N GLY A 172 16.43 -11.01 -13.62
CA GLY A 172 15.21 -10.95 -14.43
C GLY A 172 14.14 -10.04 -13.85
N ALA A 173 14.37 -8.72 -13.88
CA ALA A 173 13.41 -7.70 -13.45
C ALA A 173 13.44 -6.46 -14.36
N ARG A 174 12.31 -5.76 -14.50
CA ARG A 174 12.26 -4.48 -15.23
C ARG A 174 12.75 -3.36 -14.33
N ILE A 175 14.03 -3.00 -14.41
CA ILE A 175 14.62 -1.92 -13.62
C ILE A 175 14.09 -0.57 -14.14
N ASP A 176 13.61 0.29 -13.24
CA ASP A 176 13.16 1.62 -13.58
C ASP A 176 14.30 2.64 -13.48
N HIS A 177 14.83 3.04 -14.64
CA HIS A 177 15.89 4.04 -14.76
C HIS A 177 15.34 5.49 -14.76
N SER A 178 14.05 5.70 -15.04
CA SER A 178 13.47 7.04 -15.22
C SER A 178 13.57 7.93 -13.98
N ILE A 179 13.62 7.31 -12.79
CA ILE A 179 13.73 8.02 -11.51
C ILE A 179 15.15 8.50 -11.17
N ASN A 180 16.20 8.14 -11.94
CA ASN A 180 17.60 8.42 -11.61
C ASN A 180 18.25 9.49 -12.53
N ASP A 181 17.50 10.53 -12.88
CA ASP A 181 17.85 11.69 -13.75
C ASP A 181 18.98 12.64 -13.27
N GLY A 182 19.80 12.24 -12.29
CA GLY A 182 20.86 13.07 -11.69
C GLY A 182 20.41 14.23 -10.78
N ARG A 183 19.12 14.62 -10.75
CA ARG A 183 18.62 15.78 -9.97
C ARG A 183 18.28 15.45 -8.53
N GLY A 184 18.49 14.21 -8.10
CA GLY A 184 18.10 13.72 -6.80
C GLY A 184 18.85 12.46 -6.38
N VAL A 185 18.47 11.95 -5.23
CA VAL A 185 19.14 10.84 -4.55
C VAL A 185 18.96 9.52 -5.32
N TYR A 186 20.00 8.67 -5.38
CA TYR A 186 19.91 7.37 -6.07
C TYR A 186 18.88 6.45 -5.40
N THR A 187 18.08 5.76 -6.21
CA THR A 187 17.17 4.71 -5.73
C THR A 187 17.06 3.58 -6.74
N PHE A 188 17.24 2.35 -6.27
CA PHE A 188 16.96 1.15 -7.05
C PHE A 188 15.47 0.80 -6.99
N ARG A 189 14.75 0.91 -8.11
CA ARG A 189 13.33 0.57 -8.25
C ARG A 189 13.14 -0.45 -9.38
N ILE A 190 12.28 -1.44 -9.16
CA ILE A 190 11.84 -2.39 -10.19
C ILE A 190 10.35 -2.27 -10.45
N ASN A 191 9.91 -2.62 -11.66
CA ASN A 191 8.53 -2.94 -12.03
C ASN A 191 8.42 -4.46 -12.29
N GLY A 192 7.24 -5.03 -12.08
CA GLY A 192 6.96 -6.41 -12.49
C GLY A 192 7.35 -7.48 -11.48
N GLN A 193 7.45 -8.72 -11.95
CA GLN A 193 8.08 -9.83 -11.25
C GLN A 193 9.61 -9.67 -11.26
N ASN A 194 10.27 -10.33 -10.31
CA ASN A 194 11.73 -10.50 -10.26
C ASN A 194 12.03 -11.98 -10.08
N TYR A 195 13.04 -12.48 -10.78
CA TYR A 195 13.54 -13.85 -10.69
C TYR A 195 14.98 -13.91 -11.19
N HIS A 196 15.76 -14.89 -10.72
CA HIS A 196 17.09 -15.16 -11.25
C HIS A 196 17.01 -16.25 -12.32
N LEU A 197 17.66 -16.03 -13.47
CA LEU A 197 17.84 -17.06 -14.50
C LEU A 197 19.32 -17.48 -14.58
N ILE A 198 19.58 -18.77 -14.78
CA ILE A 198 20.91 -19.30 -15.08
C ILE A 198 20.94 -19.86 -16.50
N GLY A 199 21.95 -19.48 -17.28
CA GLY A 199 22.16 -19.97 -18.65
C GLY A 199 23.01 -21.22 -18.70
N SER A 200 23.31 -21.70 -19.91
CA SER A 200 24.34 -22.71 -20.17
C SER A 200 25.74 -22.25 -19.74
N LEU A 201 26.64 -23.20 -19.48
CA LEU A 201 28.04 -22.93 -19.15
C LEU A 201 28.80 -22.31 -20.32
N LEU A 202 28.51 -22.72 -21.56
CA LEU A 202 29.10 -22.16 -22.78
C LEU A 202 28.10 -21.24 -23.50
N PRO A 203 28.55 -20.14 -24.14
CA PRO A 203 27.71 -19.33 -25.01
C PRO A 203 27.35 -20.07 -26.30
N VAL A 204 26.25 -19.64 -26.92
CA VAL A 204 25.91 -20.03 -28.29
C VAL A 204 26.91 -19.38 -29.25
N GLN A 205 27.33 -20.10 -30.31
CA GLN A 205 28.29 -19.58 -31.29
C GLN A 205 27.83 -18.25 -31.88
N GLY A 206 28.73 -17.25 -31.90
CA GLY A 206 28.44 -15.89 -32.35
C GLY A 206 27.73 -14.98 -31.33
N VAL A 207 27.33 -15.50 -30.17
CA VAL A 207 26.72 -14.72 -29.08
C VAL A 207 27.77 -14.37 -28.04
N GLN A 208 27.78 -13.10 -27.61
CA GLN A 208 28.69 -12.61 -26.55
C GLN A 208 28.43 -13.35 -25.22
N PRO A 209 29.46 -13.86 -24.52
CA PRO A 209 29.30 -14.55 -23.23
C PRO A 209 28.77 -13.60 -22.15
N ARG A 210 27.87 -14.09 -21.28
CA ARG A 210 27.37 -13.34 -20.12
C ARG A 210 27.19 -14.21 -18.88
N TYR A 211 27.24 -13.58 -17.72
CA TYR A 211 27.01 -14.20 -16.40
C TYR A 211 27.93 -15.42 -16.16
N ALA A 212 27.37 -16.58 -15.81
CA ALA A 212 28.12 -17.85 -15.66
C ALA A 212 29.09 -18.17 -16.82
N GLN A 213 28.76 -17.79 -18.06
CA GLN A 213 29.60 -18.07 -19.24
C GLN A 213 30.93 -17.32 -19.21
N LEU A 214 31.02 -16.20 -18.48
CA LEU A 214 32.24 -15.41 -18.32
C LEU A 214 33.29 -16.08 -17.42
N TYR A 215 32.93 -17.17 -16.75
CA TYR A 215 33.91 -18.04 -16.11
C TYR A 215 34.55 -19.00 -17.13
N PHE A 216 33.82 -19.41 -18.18
CA PHE A 216 34.21 -20.45 -19.15
C PHE A 216 34.83 -19.91 -20.44
N PHE A 217 34.38 -18.76 -20.93
CA PHE A 217 34.76 -18.23 -22.23
C PHE A 217 36.04 -17.40 -22.16
N ASP A 218 37.04 -17.78 -22.98
CA ASP A 218 38.33 -17.09 -23.15
C ASP A 218 38.88 -16.49 -21.86
N THR A 219 39.36 -17.39 -20.99
CA THR A 219 39.92 -17.05 -19.68
C THR A 219 41.22 -16.25 -19.76
N HIS A 220 41.86 -16.16 -20.93
CA HIS A 220 43.08 -15.34 -21.11
C HIS A 220 42.75 -13.85 -21.19
N ASN A 221 41.61 -13.47 -21.79
CA ASN A 221 41.14 -12.08 -21.84
C ASN A 221 39.96 -11.80 -20.90
N GLU A 222 39.80 -12.60 -19.84
CA GLU A 222 38.62 -12.58 -18.95
C GLU A 222 38.24 -11.19 -18.41
N PRO A 223 39.18 -10.32 -17.93
CA PRO A 223 38.81 -9.00 -17.43
C PRO A 223 38.11 -8.15 -18.50
N ARG A 224 38.67 -8.15 -19.71
CA ARG A 224 38.17 -7.39 -20.86
C ARG A 224 36.86 -7.99 -21.40
N ASN A 225 36.73 -9.32 -21.41
CA ASN A 225 35.49 -10.02 -21.75
C ASN A 225 34.36 -9.69 -20.76
N ARG A 226 34.65 -9.66 -19.45
CA ARG A 226 33.71 -9.24 -18.40
C ARG A 226 33.31 -7.75 -18.54
N MET A 227 34.24 -6.86 -18.88
CA MET A 227 33.94 -5.45 -19.14
C MET A 227 33.03 -5.29 -20.37
N ASN A 228 33.41 -5.87 -21.52
CA ASN A 228 32.64 -5.80 -22.76
C ASN A 228 31.22 -6.36 -22.63
N ALA A 229 30.98 -7.32 -21.74
CA ALA A 229 29.66 -7.94 -21.53
C ALA A 229 28.62 -7.04 -20.83
N PHE A 230 29.07 -5.95 -20.19
CA PHE A 230 28.23 -5.08 -19.34
C PHE A 230 28.35 -3.58 -19.63
N LEU A 231 29.21 -3.18 -20.58
CA LEU A 231 29.51 -1.78 -20.89
C LEU A 231 29.25 -1.52 -22.38
N ASP A 232 28.42 -0.52 -22.68
CA ASP A 232 28.49 0.18 -23.97
C ASP A 232 29.71 1.12 -23.97
N ASN A 233 30.17 1.54 -25.16
CA ASN A 233 31.42 2.32 -25.32
C ASN A 233 31.55 3.54 -24.39
N GLU A 234 30.45 4.21 -24.01
CA GLU A 234 30.45 5.38 -23.12
C GLU A 234 30.70 5.06 -21.62
N ILE A 235 30.48 3.81 -21.18
CA ILE A 235 30.63 3.41 -19.77
C ILE A 235 32.05 2.88 -19.49
N ASN A 236 32.83 2.61 -20.54
CA ASN A 236 34.15 1.96 -20.44
C ASN A 236 35.13 2.77 -19.55
N ASP A 237 35.14 4.09 -19.68
CA ASP A 237 35.97 5.00 -18.87
C ASP A 237 35.61 5.02 -17.37
N GLN A 238 34.48 4.41 -16.97
CA GLN A 238 34.02 4.37 -15.57
C GLN A 238 34.38 3.10 -14.80
N VAL A 239 34.99 2.11 -15.45
CA VAL A 239 35.43 0.85 -14.82
C VAL A 239 36.95 0.71 -14.91
N ASP A 240 37.55 0.17 -13.85
CA ASP A 240 38.99 -0.05 -13.74
C ASP A 240 39.31 -1.55 -13.92
N GLU A 241 40.02 -1.88 -15.01
CA GLU A 241 40.40 -3.25 -15.38
C GLU A 241 41.29 -3.93 -14.31
N SER A 242 42.08 -3.16 -13.55
CA SER A 242 42.90 -3.69 -12.45
C SER A 242 42.05 -4.12 -11.25
N ILE A 243 40.95 -3.40 -10.99
CA ILE A 243 39.95 -3.78 -10.00
C ILE A 243 39.20 -5.04 -10.46
N VAL A 244 38.86 -5.15 -11.74
CA VAL A 244 38.23 -6.38 -12.28
C VAL A 244 39.18 -7.58 -12.10
N SER A 245 40.42 -7.46 -12.54
CA SER A 245 41.43 -8.54 -12.46
C SER A 245 41.69 -9.01 -11.02
N SER A 246 41.82 -8.07 -10.08
CA SER A 246 42.04 -8.40 -8.66
C SER A 246 40.79 -8.97 -7.97
N LEU A 247 39.59 -8.64 -8.43
CA LEU A 247 38.35 -9.28 -7.96
C LEU A 247 38.14 -10.68 -8.55
N ILE A 248 38.59 -10.97 -9.79
CA ILE A 248 38.63 -12.34 -10.34
C ILE A 248 39.46 -13.23 -9.42
N ALA A 249 40.74 -12.86 -9.20
CA ALA A 249 41.66 -13.64 -8.37
C ALA A 249 41.12 -13.86 -6.94
N MET A 250 40.56 -12.81 -6.32
CA MET A 250 39.93 -12.91 -5.00
C MET A 250 38.76 -13.90 -4.99
N LEU A 251 37.86 -13.87 -5.97
CA LEU A 251 36.70 -14.77 -6.01
C LEU A 251 37.11 -16.21 -6.29
N ASP A 252 38.09 -16.44 -7.17
CA ASP A 252 38.62 -17.78 -7.44
C ASP A 252 39.35 -18.37 -6.21
N GLU A 253 40.01 -17.53 -5.40
CA GLU A 253 40.61 -17.98 -4.12
C GLU A 253 39.58 -18.20 -3.00
N SER A 254 38.53 -17.38 -2.91
CA SER A 254 37.66 -17.33 -1.72
C SER A 254 36.25 -17.90 -1.88
N SER A 255 35.66 -17.85 -3.07
CA SER A 255 34.27 -18.25 -3.30
C SER A 255 34.14 -19.74 -3.62
N ALA A 256 33.41 -20.48 -2.78
CA ALA A 256 33.12 -21.88 -3.05
C ALA A 256 32.27 -22.09 -4.31
N VAL A 257 31.47 -21.09 -4.69
CA VAL A 257 30.68 -21.08 -5.94
C VAL A 257 31.59 -20.83 -7.15
N ALA A 258 32.48 -19.83 -7.12
CA ALA A 258 33.40 -19.59 -8.23
C ALA A 258 34.30 -20.82 -8.49
N LYS A 259 34.85 -21.42 -7.42
CA LYS A 259 35.63 -22.66 -7.50
C LYS A 259 34.87 -23.83 -8.11
N ALA A 260 33.56 -23.97 -7.84
CA ALA A 260 32.74 -25.00 -8.46
C ALA A 260 32.66 -24.83 -9.98
N PHE A 261 32.54 -23.58 -10.46
CA PHE A 261 32.54 -23.27 -11.90
C PHE A 261 33.94 -23.42 -12.51
N ARG A 262 35.03 -23.07 -11.80
CA ARG A 262 36.42 -23.32 -12.24
C ARG A 262 36.74 -24.81 -12.38
N MET A 263 36.42 -25.63 -11.37
CA MET A 263 36.59 -27.09 -11.45
C MET A 263 35.83 -27.72 -12.62
N ALA A 264 34.67 -27.19 -13.00
CA ALA A 264 33.91 -27.63 -14.16
C ALA A 264 34.59 -27.27 -15.50
N ILE A 265 35.38 -26.20 -15.55
CA ILE A 265 36.19 -25.82 -16.73
C ILE A 265 37.41 -26.72 -16.85
N ASP A 266 38.15 -26.92 -15.76
CA ASP A 266 39.35 -27.78 -15.74
C ASP A 266 39.00 -29.21 -16.20
N TRP A 267 37.84 -29.71 -15.73
CA TRP A 267 37.28 -30.98 -16.17
C TRP A 267 36.90 -30.98 -17.66
N CYS A 268 36.25 -29.93 -18.16
CA CYS A 268 35.86 -29.79 -19.58
C CYS A 268 37.07 -29.75 -20.52
N GLN A 269 38.14 -29.03 -20.13
CA GLN A 269 39.38 -28.95 -20.90
C GLN A 269 40.08 -30.32 -20.97
N SER A 270 40.00 -31.10 -19.88
CA SER A 270 40.57 -32.44 -19.77
C SER A 270 39.75 -33.54 -20.47
N ASN A 271 38.45 -33.34 -20.71
CA ASN A 271 37.51 -34.38 -21.17
C ASN A 271 36.61 -33.89 -22.32
N GLN A 272 37.22 -33.44 -23.42
CA GLN A 272 36.52 -32.78 -24.55
C GLN A 272 35.40 -33.59 -25.24
N SER A 273 35.34 -34.91 -25.03
CA SER A 273 34.41 -35.85 -25.68
C SER A 273 33.19 -36.23 -24.85
N VAL A 274 33.07 -35.80 -23.59
CA VAL A 274 32.00 -36.23 -22.67
C VAL A 274 31.09 -35.06 -22.31
N ASN A 275 29.78 -35.21 -22.55
CA ASN A 275 28.79 -34.26 -22.06
C ASN A 275 28.73 -34.34 -20.53
N PHE A 276 28.67 -33.18 -19.86
CA PHE A 276 28.55 -33.10 -18.42
C PHE A 276 27.54 -32.03 -18.00
N GLU A 277 27.16 -32.07 -16.73
CA GLU A 277 26.35 -31.05 -16.09
C GLU A 277 26.97 -30.66 -14.75
N LEU A 278 26.95 -29.36 -14.44
CA LEU A 278 27.28 -28.84 -13.12
C LEU A 278 26.00 -28.79 -12.29
N ARG A 279 25.91 -29.61 -11.24
CA ARG A 279 24.77 -29.64 -10.33
C ARG A 279 25.11 -28.87 -9.05
N LEU A 280 24.44 -27.74 -8.83
CA LEU A 280 24.50 -27.02 -7.55
C LEU A 280 23.46 -27.61 -6.59
N LEU A 281 23.93 -28.12 -5.46
CA LEU A 281 23.14 -28.88 -4.50
C LEU A 281 22.24 -27.94 -3.68
N SER A 282 20.96 -28.29 -3.54
CA SER A 282 20.01 -27.59 -2.65
C SER A 282 20.05 -28.11 -1.21
N GLU A 283 20.51 -29.35 -1.00
CA GLU A 283 20.72 -29.94 0.32
C GLU A 283 22.21 -29.98 0.67
N ARG A 284 22.59 -29.28 1.75
CA ARG A 284 23.94 -29.32 2.31
C ARG A 284 24.11 -30.58 3.16
N ARG A 285 25.18 -31.34 2.90
CA ARG A 285 25.51 -32.59 3.63
C ARG A 285 25.85 -32.37 5.10
N THR A 286 26.10 -31.13 5.54
CA THR A 286 26.40 -30.81 6.95
C THR A 286 25.50 -29.69 7.47
N THR A 287 24.89 -29.89 8.65
CA THR A 287 24.12 -28.86 9.37
C THR A 287 25.04 -27.95 10.19
N ARG A 288 26.24 -27.65 9.69
CA ARG A 288 27.30 -26.94 10.44
C ARG A 288 27.01 -25.44 10.48
N GLN A 289 26.29 -25.04 11.53
CA GLN A 289 25.72 -23.71 11.81
C GLN A 289 26.71 -22.51 11.83
N TYR A 290 28.01 -22.71 11.54
CA TYR A 290 29.07 -21.70 11.77
C TYR A 290 30.15 -21.58 10.68
N ASN A 291 30.13 -22.40 9.61
CA ASN A 291 31.16 -22.37 8.56
C ASN A 291 30.64 -21.86 7.22
N ALA A 292 31.55 -21.37 6.37
CA ALA A 292 31.27 -21.12 4.96
C ALA A 292 31.30 -22.48 4.22
N PRO A 293 30.49 -22.68 3.16
CA PRO A 293 30.41 -23.96 2.48
C PRO A 293 31.69 -24.31 1.72
N THR A 294 32.00 -25.59 1.58
CA THR A 294 33.09 -26.06 0.70
C THR A 294 32.58 -26.36 -0.72
N VAL A 295 33.49 -26.43 -1.69
CA VAL A 295 33.12 -26.68 -3.10
C VAL A 295 32.32 -27.99 -3.27
N SER A 296 32.73 -29.04 -2.56
CA SER A 296 32.06 -30.35 -2.48
C SER A 296 30.71 -30.35 -1.74
N GLU A 297 30.40 -29.30 -0.97
CA GLU A 297 29.07 -29.07 -0.37
C GLU A 297 28.18 -28.21 -1.28
N VAL A 298 28.77 -27.40 -2.16
CA VAL A 298 28.07 -26.52 -3.12
C VAL A 298 27.66 -27.26 -4.38
N ALA A 299 28.55 -28.07 -4.97
CA ALA A 299 28.35 -28.62 -6.30
C ALA A 299 28.91 -30.04 -6.50
N ALA A 300 28.42 -30.70 -7.56
CA ALA A 300 28.95 -31.93 -8.12
C ALA A 300 28.98 -31.88 -9.65
N LEU A 301 29.95 -32.56 -10.26
CA LEU A 301 30.02 -32.82 -11.70
C LEU A 301 29.39 -34.20 -11.99
N ILE A 302 28.58 -34.28 -13.04
CA ILE A 302 27.86 -35.49 -13.45
C ILE A 302 28.00 -35.67 -14.98
N THR A 303 28.18 -36.92 -15.43
CA THR A 303 28.45 -37.28 -16.84
C THR A 303 27.33 -38.10 -17.52
N ASN A 304 26.25 -38.40 -16.81
CA ASN A 304 25.17 -39.28 -17.27
C ASN A 304 23.81 -38.58 -17.12
N ASP A 305 22.87 -38.88 -18.02
CA ASP A 305 21.50 -38.35 -17.98
C ASP A 305 20.74 -38.75 -16.70
N PHE A 306 19.83 -37.88 -16.26
CA PHE A 306 19.01 -38.09 -15.08
C PHE A 306 17.81 -39.02 -15.34
N GLY A 307 17.57 -39.95 -14.41
CA GLY A 307 16.23 -40.45 -14.10
C GLY A 307 15.53 -39.55 -13.05
N ASP A 308 14.27 -39.87 -12.72
CA ASP A 308 13.34 -39.05 -11.90
C ASP A 308 13.76 -38.77 -10.41
N GLY A 309 15.01 -39.05 -10.03
CA GLY A 309 15.52 -38.97 -8.66
C GLY A 309 16.15 -37.62 -8.24
N ILE A 310 16.04 -36.55 -9.03
CA ILE A 310 16.62 -35.24 -8.66
C ILE A 310 15.74 -34.54 -7.61
N PRO A 311 16.31 -34.01 -6.49
CA PRO A 311 15.61 -33.06 -5.65
C PRO A 311 15.15 -31.84 -6.46
N THR A 312 13.85 -31.53 -6.41
CA THR A 312 13.18 -30.50 -7.24
C THR A 312 13.67 -29.06 -7.07
N LYS A 313 14.68 -28.84 -6.22
CA LYS A 313 15.28 -27.53 -5.94
C LYS A 313 16.72 -27.40 -6.43
N ASP A 314 17.40 -28.49 -6.80
CA ASP A 314 18.78 -28.44 -7.29
C ASP A 314 18.88 -27.65 -8.59
N ILE A 315 20.00 -26.95 -8.82
CA ILE A 315 20.22 -26.18 -10.05
C ILE A 315 21.13 -27.00 -10.96
N ILE A 316 20.63 -27.38 -12.13
CA ILE A 316 21.39 -28.10 -13.15
C ILE A 316 21.85 -27.10 -14.21
N VAL A 317 23.17 -26.94 -14.38
CA VAL A 317 23.77 -26.05 -15.37
C VAL A 317 24.39 -26.89 -16.48
N ASN A 318 23.73 -26.88 -17.64
CA ASN A 318 24.10 -27.65 -18.82
C ASN A 318 25.25 -26.99 -19.59
N CYS A 319 26.10 -27.77 -20.27
CA CYS A 319 27.15 -27.22 -21.13
C CYS A 319 26.62 -26.40 -22.32
N LYS A 320 25.71 -26.99 -23.11
CA LYS A 320 25.30 -26.48 -24.44
C LYS A 320 23.79 -26.31 -24.65
N LYS A 321 22.96 -26.61 -23.65
CA LYS A 321 21.50 -26.52 -23.75
C LYS A 321 21.07 -25.07 -23.94
N THR A 322 20.25 -24.81 -24.95
CA THR A 322 19.77 -23.47 -25.28
C THR A 322 18.67 -23.01 -24.31
N GLY A 323 18.64 -21.71 -24.02
CA GLY A 323 17.72 -21.10 -23.06
C GLY A 323 18.29 -20.98 -21.63
N ALA A 324 17.66 -20.14 -20.82
CA ALA A 324 18.02 -19.94 -19.43
C ALA A 324 16.91 -20.47 -18.50
N THR A 325 17.28 -21.12 -17.41
CA THR A 325 16.34 -21.73 -16.46
C THR A 325 16.17 -20.84 -15.23
N ARG A 326 14.94 -20.74 -14.72
CA ARG A 326 14.66 -19.98 -13.49
C ARG A 326 15.08 -20.80 -12.28
N ILE A 327 15.92 -20.22 -11.42
CA ILE A 327 16.34 -20.86 -10.17
C ILE A 327 15.35 -20.58 -9.03
N SER A 328 15.25 -21.50 -8.08
CA SER A 328 14.33 -21.39 -6.94
C SER A 328 14.84 -20.41 -5.88
N GLU A 329 13.96 -19.54 -5.38
CA GLU A 329 14.30 -18.59 -4.29
C GLU A 329 14.50 -19.31 -2.93
N LEU A 330 14.30 -20.63 -2.90
CA LEU A 330 14.57 -21.52 -1.76
C LEU A 330 15.91 -22.27 -1.88
N HIS A 331 16.66 -22.08 -2.97
CA HIS A 331 18.00 -22.66 -3.11
C HIS A 331 19.01 -21.86 -2.26
N PRO A 332 19.84 -22.51 -1.43
CA PRO A 332 20.78 -21.79 -0.57
C PRO A 332 21.69 -20.82 -1.33
N SER A 333 22.18 -21.17 -2.53
CA SER A 333 23.06 -20.30 -3.31
C SER A 333 22.34 -19.17 -4.07
N TYR A 334 21.01 -19.03 -4.00
CA TYR A 334 20.23 -18.06 -4.78
C TYR A 334 20.77 -16.62 -4.70
N MET A 335 21.08 -16.15 -3.48
CA MET A 335 21.63 -14.80 -3.26
C MET A 335 23.13 -14.72 -3.60
N ALA A 336 23.91 -15.77 -3.32
CA ALA A 336 25.34 -15.79 -3.62
C ALA A 336 25.64 -15.80 -5.14
N LEU A 337 24.81 -16.49 -5.93
CA LEU A 337 24.89 -16.52 -7.38
C LEU A 337 24.67 -15.12 -7.99
N GLN A 338 23.77 -14.33 -7.40
CA GLN A 338 23.40 -13.01 -7.91
C GLN A 338 24.25 -11.86 -7.34
N TYR A 339 24.77 -12.00 -6.13
CA TYR A 339 25.53 -10.97 -5.41
C TYR A 339 26.92 -11.43 -4.92
N PRO A 340 27.86 -11.88 -5.79
CA PRO A 340 29.19 -12.31 -5.36
C PRO A 340 29.98 -11.25 -4.57
N LEU A 341 29.72 -9.96 -4.78
CA LEU A 341 30.40 -8.90 -4.01
C LEU A 341 29.74 -8.59 -2.65
N LEU A 342 28.57 -9.17 -2.36
CA LEU A 342 27.96 -9.15 -1.01
C LEU A 342 28.20 -10.48 -0.26
N PHE A 343 28.38 -11.57 -0.99
CA PHE A 343 28.65 -12.93 -0.50
C PHE A 343 29.95 -13.50 -1.12
N PRO A 344 31.12 -12.92 -0.80
CA PRO A 344 32.38 -13.23 -1.48
C PRO A 344 32.87 -14.66 -1.23
N TYR A 345 32.39 -15.35 -0.19
CA TYR A 345 32.73 -16.74 0.07
C TYR A 345 31.76 -17.73 -0.58
N GLY A 346 30.70 -17.24 -1.23
CA GLY A 346 29.61 -18.07 -1.73
C GLY A 346 28.68 -18.55 -0.62
N GLU A 347 28.48 -17.74 0.43
CA GLU A 347 27.73 -18.11 1.63
C GLU A 347 26.27 -18.52 1.34
N ASP A 348 25.77 -19.48 2.12
CA ASP A 348 24.39 -19.94 2.00
C ASP A 348 23.36 -18.89 2.46
N GLY A 349 22.47 -18.58 1.53
CA GLY A 349 21.28 -17.76 1.68
C GLY A 349 20.15 -18.47 2.45
N TYR A 350 18.91 -18.09 2.14
CA TYR A 350 17.74 -18.71 2.77
C TYR A 350 17.41 -20.08 2.15
N HIS A 351 17.03 -21.03 3.00
CA HIS A 351 16.29 -22.23 2.61
C HIS A 351 15.25 -22.59 3.67
N ASP A 352 14.26 -23.40 3.31
CA ASP A 352 13.09 -23.70 4.16
C ASP A 352 13.35 -24.69 5.32
N LYS A 353 14.58 -25.20 5.45
CA LYS A 353 15.00 -26.14 6.51
C LYS A 353 15.89 -25.50 7.60
N ILE A 354 16.01 -24.16 7.66
CA ILE A 354 16.78 -23.46 8.72
C ILE A 354 16.02 -23.57 10.06
N PRO A 355 16.52 -24.29 11.08
CA PRO A 355 15.80 -24.47 12.34
C PRO A 355 15.76 -23.19 13.17
N TYR A 356 14.71 -23.01 13.98
CA TYR A 356 14.73 -21.99 15.02
C TYR A 356 15.72 -22.34 16.15
N HIS A 357 16.29 -21.32 16.78
CA HIS A 357 17.16 -21.48 17.94
C HIS A 357 16.36 -21.94 19.17
N SER A 358 16.87 -22.93 19.90
CA SER A 358 16.21 -23.49 21.10
C SER A 358 16.42 -22.59 22.32
N ASN A 359 15.73 -21.45 22.38
CA ASN A 359 15.64 -20.66 23.62
C ASN A 359 14.73 -21.35 24.64
N ASN A 360 15.35 -21.89 25.69
CA ASN A 360 14.67 -22.53 26.82
C ASN A 360 13.58 -21.62 27.44
N GLY A 361 12.32 -22.02 27.34
CA GLY A 361 11.28 -21.57 28.29
C GLY A 361 9.95 -21.02 27.74
N ASN A 362 9.78 -20.75 26.44
CA ASN A 362 8.52 -20.16 25.95
C ASN A 362 7.93 -20.83 24.69
N ARG A 363 6.78 -21.50 24.88
CA ARG A 363 5.80 -22.01 23.90
C ARG A 363 6.36 -22.67 22.62
N LYS A 364 6.19 -23.99 22.50
CA LYS A 364 6.25 -24.71 21.20
C LYS A 364 5.46 -23.94 20.14
N THR A 365 6.15 -23.31 19.18
CA THR A 365 5.47 -22.65 18.05
C THR A 365 5.08 -23.69 17.01
N GLN A 366 3.91 -23.53 16.37
CA GLN A 366 3.43 -24.47 15.33
C GLN A 366 4.43 -24.64 14.16
N ARG A 367 5.29 -23.65 13.90
CA ARG A 367 6.38 -23.71 12.93
C ARG A 367 7.72 -23.97 13.64
N GLY A 368 8.50 -24.94 13.14
CA GLY A 368 9.84 -25.29 13.63
C GLY A 368 11.02 -24.61 12.92
N TYR A 369 10.80 -24.00 11.76
CA TYR A 369 11.84 -23.41 10.90
C TYR A 369 11.67 -21.90 10.72
N VAL A 370 12.80 -21.19 10.59
CA VAL A 370 12.89 -19.76 10.27
C VAL A 370 12.22 -19.50 8.93
N SER A 371 11.39 -18.46 8.83
CA SER A 371 10.83 -18.03 7.55
C SER A 371 11.74 -17.07 6.79
N MET A 372 11.63 -17.05 5.46
CA MET A 372 12.44 -16.18 4.59
C MET A 372 12.42 -14.70 5.02
N LYS A 373 11.26 -14.21 5.48
CA LYS A 373 11.10 -12.86 6.00
C LYS A 373 11.88 -12.63 7.29
N GLU A 374 11.83 -13.58 8.23
CA GLU A 374 12.59 -13.53 9.49
C GLU A 374 14.11 -13.59 9.23
N TYR A 375 14.53 -14.40 8.25
CA TYR A 375 15.92 -14.50 7.80
C TYR A 375 16.45 -13.15 7.27
N TYR A 376 15.78 -12.55 6.29
CA TYR A 376 16.22 -11.26 5.75
C TYR A 376 16.09 -10.11 6.75
N ALA A 377 15.03 -10.08 7.58
CA ALA A 377 14.89 -9.11 8.66
C ALA A 377 16.04 -9.20 9.68
N TYR A 378 16.55 -10.42 9.96
CA TYR A 378 17.76 -10.60 10.76
C TYR A 378 18.98 -10.01 10.05
N LEU A 379 19.24 -10.37 8.79
CA LEU A 379 20.48 -9.97 8.07
C LEU A 379 20.66 -8.44 7.97
N ILE A 380 19.59 -7.69 7.72
CA ILE A 380 19.67 -6.24 7.44
C ILE A 380 19.91 -5.35 8.67
N HIS A 381 20.03 -5.92 9.87
CA HIS A 381 20.40 -5.18 11.08
C HIS A 381 21.92 -5.07 11.25
N THR A 382 22.43 -3.86 11.48
CA THR A 382 23.82 -3.63 11.94
C THR A 382 24.08 -4.34 13.26
N ARG A 383 25.23 -5.02 13.35
CA ARG A 383 25.73 -5.73 14.52
C ARG A 383 27.22 -5.45 14.65
N ASN A 384 27.68 -5.14 15.86
CA ASN A 384 29.08 -4.77 16.09
C ASN A 384 30.01 -5.98 16.23
N ASN A 385 29.48 -7.22 16.19
CA ASN A 385 30.20 -8.46 16.46
C ASN A 385 30.31 -9.42 15.26
N GLN A 386 30.18 -8.87 14.04
CA GLN A 386 30.34 -9.53 12.74
C GLN A 386 30.77 -8.50 11.69
N ALA A 387 31.14 -8.97 10.49
CA ALA A 387 31.46 -8.08 9.38
C ALA A 387 30.23 -7.34 8.82
N ASN A 388 30.52 -6.21 8.16
CA ASN A 388 29.51 -5.30 7.63
C ASN A 388 29.44 -5.26 6.09
N THR A 389 29.97 -6.29 5.39
CA THR A 389 30.01 -6.42 3.92
C THR A 389 28.67 -6.06 3.27
N LEU A 390 27.58 -6.68 3.74
CA LEU A 390 26.23 -6.49 3.22
C LEU A 390 25.78 -5.02 3.27
N ILE A 391 25.87 -4.39 4.45
CA ILE A 391 25.42 -3.00 4.66
C ILE A 391 26.41 -1.94 4.13
N LYS A 392 27.64 -2.34 3.78
CA LYS A 392 28.60 -1.53 3.03
C LYS A 392 28.31 -1.53 1.51
N GLY A 393 27.44 -2.40 1.00
CA GLY A 393 27.15 -2.51 -0.43
C GLY A 393 26.48 -1.31 -1.10
N GLY A 394 26.02 -0.29 -0.36
CA GLY A 394 25.49 0.98 -0.91
C GLY A 394 24.39 0.77 -1.95
N ARG A 395 24.65 1.19 -3.21
CA ARG A 395 23.73 0.97 -4.34
C ARG A 395 23.39 -0.50 -4.59
N LEU A 396 24.34 -1.42 -4.38
CA LEU A 396 24.11 -2.87 -4.49
C LEU A 396 23.28 -3.41 -3.31
N PHE A 397 23.46 -2.85 -2.11
CA PHE A 397 22.63 -3.19 -0.95
C PHE A 397 21.17 -2.77 -1.16
N GLN A 398 20.90 -1.62 -1.80
CA GLN A 398 19.53 -1.27 -2.21
C GLN A 398 18.91 -2.32 -3.15
N GLN A 399 19.69 -2.85 -4.11
CA GLN A 399 19.23 -3.90 -5.01
C GLN A 399 18.96 -5.21 -4.26
N PHE A 400 19.84 -5.60 -3.32
CA PHE A 400 19.64 -6.75 -2.45
C PHE A 400 18.38 -6.61 -1.58
N LEU A 401 18.10 -5.43 -1.00
CA LEU A 401 16.88 -5.21 -0.21
C LEU A 401 15.61 -5.46 -1.02
N VAL A 402 15.56 -4.95 -2.24
CA VAL A 402 14.43 -5.13 -3.17
C VAL A 402 14.26 -6.59 -3.58
N ASP A 403 15.36 -7.30 -3.89
CA ASP A 403 15.32 -8.72 -4.25
C ASP A 403 14.95 -9.63 -3.07
N ALA A 404 15.48 -9.37 -1.88
CA ALA A 404 15.13 -10.08 -0.66
C ALA A 404 13.63 -10.00 -0.34
N TYR A 405 13.00 -8.83 -0.49
CA TYR A 405 11.55 -8.73 -0.34
C TYR A 405 10.79 -9.34 -1.52
N ALA A 406 11.25 -9.17 -2.77
CA ALA A 406 10.63 -9.79 -3.93
C ALA A 406 10.59 -11.32 -3.80
N SER A 407 11.66 -11.94 -3.29
CA SER A 407 11.73 -13.37 -2.99
C SER A 407 10.70 -13.80 -1.93
N VAL A 408 10.56 -13.02 -0.84
CA VAL A 408 9.55 -13.25 0.21
C VAL A 408 8.13 -13.12 -0.34
N GLU A 409 7.90 -12.14 -1.21
CA GLU A 409 6.61 -11.88 -1.82
C GLU A 409 6.23 -12.95 -2.83
N GLU A 410 7.17 -13.35 -3.69
CA GLU A 410 7.01 -14.43 -4.67
C GLU A 410 6.62 -15.75 -3.99
N GLN A 411 7.26 -16.11 -2.87
CA GLN A 411 6.88 -17.31 -2.11
C GLN A 411 5.46 -17.21 -1.51
N ARG A 412 5.01 -16.01 -1.09
CA ARG A 412 3.62 -15.78 -0.69
C ARG A 412 2.67 -15.89 -1.89
N LEU A 413 3.02 -15.34 -3.04
CA LEU A 413 2.19 -15.39 -4.26
C LEU A 413 2.10 -16.83 -4.80
N LYS A 414 3.20 -17.58 -4.82
CA LYS A 414 3.23 -19.03 -5.10
C LYS A 414 2.29 -19.78 -4.16
N TRP A 415 2.32 -19.51 -2.85
CA TRP A 415 1.36 -20.13 -1.93
C TRP A 415 -0.09 -19.80 -2.31
N ASN A 416 -0.42 -18.53 -2.58
CA ASN A 416 -1.77 -18.16 -3.00
C ASN A 416 -2.18 -18.85 -4.31
N ARG A 417 -1.29 -18.93 -5.31
CA ARG A 417 -1.55 -19.60 -6.60
C ARG A 417 -1.86 -21.09 -6.45
N HIS A 418 -1.20 -21.79 -5.52
CA HIS A 418 -1.40 -23.23 -5.28
C HIS A 418 -2.48 -23.56 -4.21
N ASN A 419 -3.08 -22.56 -3.56
CA ASN A 419 -4.10 -22.76 -2.52
C ASN A 419 -5.44 -22.10 -2.91
N GLN A 420 -5.70 -21.97 -4.22
CA GLN A 420 -6.85 -21.27 -4.75
C GLN A 420 -8.19 -21.81 -4.24
N ASP A 421 -8.32 -23.11 -4.00
CA ASP A 421 -9.61 -23.70 -3.59
C ASP A 421 -9.95 -23.32 -2.14
N THR A 422 -8.94 -23.05 -1.30
CA THR A 422 -9.15 -22.45 0.02
C THR A 422 -9.45 -20.95 -0.06
N LEU A 423 -8.88 -20.24 -1.05
CA LEU A 423 -9.00 -18.78 -1.18
C LEU A 423 -10.26 -18.31 -1.93
N ARG A 424 -10.74 -19.11 -2.90
CA ARG A 424 -12.02 -18.89 -3.59
C ARG A 424 -13.19 -18.99 -2.61
N VAL A 425 -13.09 -19.88 -1.62
CA VAL A 425 -14.06 -20.01 -0.52
C VAL A 425 -14.16 -18.73 0.33
N ASP A 426 -13.04 -18.08 0.64
CA ASP A 426 -13.06 -16.77 1.30
C ASP A 426 -13.77 -15.72 0.43
N LEU A 427 -13.77 -15.85 -0.90
CA LEU A 427 -14.59 -15.01 -1.80
C LEU A 427 -16.08 -15.38 -1.77
N TYR A 428 -16.43 -16.66 -1.71
CA TYR A 428 -17.83 -17.11 -1.57
C TYR A 428 -18.41 -16.79 -0.18
N HIS A 429 -17.57 -16.57 0.84
CA HIS A 429 -17.96 -15.94 2.10
C HIS A 429 -18.18 -14.43 1.96
N ASN A 430 -17.45 -13.75 1.07
CA ASN A 430 -17.44 -12.29 0.89
C ASN A 430 -17.97 -11.90 -0.51
N LEU A 431 -19.12 -12.48 -0.89
CA LEU A 431 -19.67 -12.63 -2.25
C LEU A 431 -20.07 -11.31 -2.94
N GLN A 432 -19.11 -10.40 -3.14
CA GLN A 432 -19.31 -9.02 -3.59
C GLN A 432 -18.90 -8.80 -5.06
N ASP A 433 -17.86 -9.49 -5.54
CA ASP A 433 -17.33 -9.34 -6.91
C ASP A 433 -18.33 -9.73 -8.01
N ALA A 434 -18.93 -10.93 -7.92
CA ALA A 434 -19.85 -11.44 -8.94
C ALA A 434 -21.13 -10.58 -9.01
N VAL A 435 -21.67 -10.22 -7.84
CA VAL A 435 -22.86 -9.37 -7.69
C VAL A 435 -22.64 -7.95 -8.22
N THR A 436 -21.42 -7.41 -8.14
CA THR A 436 -21.12 -6.05 -8.66
C THR A 436 -21.02 -6.01 -10.20
N ARG A 437 -20.99 -7.17 -10.87
CA ARG A 437 -20.99 -7.28 -12.34
C ARG A 437 -22.31 -7.75 -12.94
N GLY A 438 -23.27 -8.16 -12.12
CA GLY A 438 -24.51 -8.77 -12.60
C GLY A 438 -24.36 -10.24 -13.01
N ASP A 439 -23.27 -10.91 -12.60
CA ASP A 439 -23.03 -12.33 -12.91
C ASP A 439 -24.10 -13.21 -12.21
N THR A 440 -25.11 -13.68 -12.95
CA THR A 440 -26.22 -14.51 -12.42
C THR A 440 -25.95 -16.01 -12.44
N ASP A 441 -24.97 -16.48 -13.21
CA ASP A 441 -24.62 -17.90 -13.34
C ASP A 441 -23.24 -18.20 -12.74
N ALA A 442 -23.18 -19.21 -11.88
CA ALA A 442 -21.94 -19.71 -11.30
C ALA A 442 -21.09 -20.52 -12.29
N ALA A 443 -21.69 -21.08 -13.35
CA ALA A 443 -20.97 -21.83 -14.38
C ALA A 443 -20.07 -20.92 -15.26
N GLY A 444 -20.42 -19.64 -15.39
CA GLY A 444 -19.61 -18.63 -16.09
C GLY A 444 -18.36 -18.16 -15.35
N LEU A 445 -18.13 -18.58 -14.09
CA LEU A 445 -16.99 -18.15 -13.26
C LEU A 445 -15.68 -18.90 -13.60
N GLY A 446 -15.31 -18.91 -14.89
CA GLY A 446 -14.12 -19.58 -15.44
C GLY A 446 -12.84 -19.34 -14.63
N LYS A 447 -11.96 -20.35 -14.59
CA LYS A 447 -10.80 -20.57 -13.69
C LYS A 447 -10.03 -19.31 -13.23
N ARG A 448 -10.63 -18.53 -12.33
CA ARG A 448 -10.03 -17.29 -11.80
C ARG A 448 -8.95 -17.61 -10.77
N ILE A 449 -7.80 -16.95 -10.88
CA ILE A 449 -6.75 -16.95 -9.86
C ILE A 449 -6.89 -15.66 -9.05
N VAL A 450 -7.23 -15.82 -7.77
CA VAL A 450 -7.57 -14.78 -6.81
C VAL A 450 -6.35 -14.39 -5.96
N LEU A 451 -6.20 -13.09 -5.70
CA LEU A 451 -5.27 -12.56 -4.71
C LEU A 451 -6.07 -12.01 -3.50
N PRO A 452 -6.17 -12.73 -2.37
CA PRO A 452 -7.10 -12.43 -1.29
C PRO A 452 -6.80 -11.10 -0.58
N SER A 453 -7.79 -10.53 0.12
CA SER A 453 -7.60 -9.29 0.89
C SER A 453 -6.65 -9.43 2.10
N SER A 454 -6.33 -10.66 2.50
CA SER A 454 -5.24 -10.94 3.46
C SER A 454 -3.84 -10.68 2.90
N PHE A 455 -3.70 -10.55 1.57
CA PHE A 455 -2.44 -10.20 0.92
C PHE A 455 -2.20 -8.68 0.99
N THR A 456 -1.43 -8.28 2.01
CA THR A 456 -1.06 -6.89 2.29
C THR A 456 -0.53 -6.14 1.05
N GLY A 457 -1.23 -5.11 0.60
CA GLY A 457 -0.87 -4.30 -0.58
C GLY A 457 -1.42 -4.79 -1.92
N GLY A 458 -2.12 -5.93 -1.96
CA GLY A 458 -2.90 -6.34 -3.15
C GLY A 458 -4.17 -5.50 -3.34
N PRO A 459 -4.81 -5.54 -4.52
CA PRO A 459 -5.98 -4.69 -4.82
C PRO A 459 -7.11 -4.88 -3.79
N ARG A 460 -7.45 -6.13 -3.47
CA ARG A 460 -8.50 -6.46 -2.48
C ARG A 460 -8.20 -5.96 -1.08
N TYR A 461 -6.92 -5.93 -0.68
CA TYR A 461 -6.49 -5.37 0.60
C TYR A 461 -6.74 -3.86 0.66
N MET A 462 -6.42 -3.13 -0.42
CA MET A 462 -6.69 -1.69 -0.51
C MET A 462 -8.19 -1.41 -0.49
N THR A 463 -8.98 -2.09 -1.33
CA THR A 463 -10.46 -2.01 -1.31
C THR A 463 -11.05 -2.33 0.07
N GLN A 464 -10.48 -3.30 0.79
CA GLN A 464 -10.91 -3.62 2.16
C GLN A 464 -10.66 -2.47 3.14
N ASN A 465 -9.48 -1.87 3.14
CA ASN A 465 -9.15 -0.75 4.02
C ASN A 465 -9.98 0.50 3.68
N TYR A 466 -10.26 0.72 2.40
CA TYR A 466 -11.18 1.75 1.94
C TYR A 466 -12.56 1.60 2.57
N GLN A 467 -13.16 0.41 2.46
CA GLN A 467 -14.46 0.10 3.07
C GLN A 467 -14.46 0.28 4.59
N ASP A 468 -13.39 -0.14 5.28
CA ASP A 468 -13.28 0.02 6.74
C ASP A 468 -13.27 1.50 7.13
N ALA A 469 -12.50 2.32 6.43
CA ALA A 469 -12.46 3.75 6.70
C ALA A 469 -13.77 4.47 6.28
N MET A 470 -14.49 3.99 5.26
CA MET A 470 -15.85 4.44 4.95
C MET A 470 -16.87 4.08 6.04
N ALA A 471 -16.72 2.93 6.71
CA ALA A 471 -17.56 2.56 7.85
C ALA A 471 -17.33 3.49 9.06
N LEU A 472 -16.10 4.01 9.23
CA LEU A 472 -15.81 5.08 10.19
C LEU A 472 -16.50 6.39 9.80
N CYS A 473 -16.46 6.79 8.52
CA CYS A 473 -17.21 7.97 8.04
C CYS A 473 -18.71 7.86 8.34
N ARG A 474 -19.33 6.71 8.07
CA ARG A 474 -20.75 6.46 8.39
C ARG A 474 -21.06 6.58 9.88
N THR A 475 -20.11 6.23 10.75
CA THR A 475 -20.31 6.22 12.21
C THR A 475 -20.05 7.59 12.85
N TYR A 476 -19.10 8.36 12.32
CA TYR A 476 -18.56 9.58 12.95
C TYR A 476 -18.69 10.86 12.13
N GLY A 477 -19.24 10.79 10.91
CA GLY A 477 -19.30 11.89 9.95
C GLY A 477 -18.00 12.04 9.16
N ASN A 478 -17.78 13.21 8.57
CA ASN A 478 -16.56 13.51 7.82
C ASN A 478 -15.34 13.60 8.76
N PRO A 479 -14.11 13.27 8.28
CA PRO A 479 -12.89 13.55 9.03
C PRO A 479 -12.69 15.06 9.19
N ASP A 480 -12.17 15.49 10.33
CA ASP A 480 -11.91 16.91 10.59
C ASP A 480 -10.57 17.34 10.01
N LEU A 481 -9.52 16.52 10.16
CA LEU A 481 -8.16 16.82 9.71
C LEU A 481 -7.57 15.75 8.79
N PHE A 482 -6.87 16.23 7.76
CA PHE A 482 -5.97 15.45 6.92
C PHE A 482 -4.53 15.86 7.22
N ILE A 483 -3.71 14.92 7.64
CA ILE A 483 -2.31 15.14 7.97
C ILE A 483 -1.46 14.26 7.05
N THR A 484 -0.50 14.84 6.35
CA THR A 484 0.53 14.07 5.64
C THR A 484 1.88 14.22 6.31
N PHE A 485 2.65 13.14 6.40
CA PHE A 485 3.97 13.15 7.04
C PHE A 485 4.99 12.44 6.15
N THR A 486 5.96 13.20 5.63
CA THR A 486 7.06 12.64 4.80
C THR A 486 8.31 12.41 5.63
N SER A 487 8.99 11.28 5.41
CA SER A 487 10.29 10.99 6.03
C SER A 487 11.36 12.04 5.69
N ASN A 488 12.14 12.45 6.69
CA ASN A 488 13.28 13.35 6.51
C ASN A 488 14.61 12.56 6.56
N PRO A 489 15.36 12.45 5.45
CA PRO A 489 16.65 11.76 5.43
C PRO A 489 17.76 12.48 6.21
N LYS A 490 17.55 13.74 6.63
CA LYS A 490 18.48 14.54 7.46
C LYS A 490 18.13 14.50 8.97
N TRP A 491 17.41 13.49 9.44
CA TRP A 491 17.17 13.37 10.88
C TRP A 491 18.47 13.03 11.61
N PRO A 492 18.83 13.73 12.71
CA PRO A 492 20.07 13.45 13.47
C PRO A 492 20.19 12.00 13.96
N GLU A 493 19.07 11.32 14.13
CA GLU A 493 18.99 9.88 14.41
C GLU A 493 19.61 9.02 13.30
N ILE A 494 19.39 9.39 12.03
CA ILE A 494 19.97 8.72 10.86
C ILE A 494 21.48 8.96 10.85
N ASP A 495 21.91 10.22 10.96
CA ASP A 495 23.34 10.59 10.97
C ASP A 495 24.13 9.86 12.07
N LYS A 496 23.54 9.72 13.27
CA LYS A 496 24.11 8.96 14.39
C LYS A 496 24.26 7.46 14.12
N MET A 497 23.41 6.88 13.27
CA MET A 497 23.53 5.47 12.86
C MET A 497 24.49 5.32 11.67
N LEU A 498 24.60 6.32 10.79
CA LEU A 498 25.62 6.38 9.75
C LEU A 498 27.03 6.55 10.34
N ALA A 499 27.17 7.23 11.47
CA ALA A 499 28.47 7.43 12.15
C ALA A 499 29.20 6.12 12.54
N PHE A 500 28.53 4.97 12.59
CA PHE A 500 29.18 3.66 12.77
C PHE A 500 29.96 3.20 11.52
N ILE A 501 29.67 3.75 10.34
CA ILE A 501 30.42 3.54 9.09
C ILE A 501 30.57 4.91 8.41
N PRO A 502 31.56 5.73 8.81
CA PRO A 502 31.73 7.09 8.30
C PRO A 502 31.82 7.14 6.77
N GLY A 503 31.18 8.14 6.17
CA GLY A 503 31.13 8.34 4.71
C GLY A 503 29.90 7.72 4.01
N GLN A 504 29.11 6.88 4.68
CA GLN A 504 27.82 6.43 4.14
C GLN A 504 26.79 7.56 4.06
N LYS A 505 25.94 7.54 3.03
CA LYS A 505 24.84 8.49 2.82
C LYS A 505 23.52 7.86 3.26
N ALA A 506 22.52 8.66 3.66
CA ALA A 506 21.24 8.16 4.19
C ALA A 506 20.47 7.20 3.24
N HIS A 507 20.71 7.27 1.94
CA HIS A 507 20.09 6.38 0.95
C HIS A 507 20.81 5.06 0.76
N ASP A 508 22.11 4.97 1.07
CA ASP A 508 22.84 3.71 1.12
C ASP A 508 22.23 2.77 2.17
N ARG A 509 21.51 3.34 3.15
CA ARG A 509 20.99 2.68 4.34
C ARG A 509 19.48 2.92 4.52
N SER A 510 18.73 2.49 3.51
CA SER A 510 17.26 2.65 3.43
C SER A 510 16.52 2.03 4.63
N GLU A 511 17.12 1.06 5.31
CA GLU A 511 16.58 0.43 6.51
C GLU A 511 16.68 1.32 7.76
N ILE A 512 17.71 2.17 7.86
CA ILE A 512 17.84 3.19 8.91
C ILE A 512 16.69 4.20 8.78
N GLY A 513 16.52 4.80 7.60
CA GLY A 513 15.48 5.80 7.35
C GLY A 513 14.06 5.24 7.60
N THR A 514 13.84 3.97 7.24
CA THR A 514 12.58 3.26 7.49
C THR A 514 12.30 3.03 8.98
N ARG A 515 13.29 2.57 9.76
CA ARG A 515 13.16 2.39 11.22
C ARG A 515 12.89 3.71 11.94
N VAL A 516 13.66 4.76 11.60
CA VAL A 516 13.48 6.11 12.19
C VAL A 516 12.08 6.67 11.86
N PHE A 517 11.61 6.54 10.62
CA PHE A 517 10.26 6.97 10.26
C PHE A 517 9.18 6.22 11.06
N LYS A 518 9.25 4.88 11.20
CA LYS A 518 8.24 4.12 11.97
C LYS A 518 8.21 4.55 13.44
N MET A 519 9.34 4.86 14.05
CA MET A 519 9.39 5.40 15.41
C MET A 519 8.76 6.81 15.49
N LYS A 520 9.12 7.73 14.60
CA LYS A 520 8.56 9.09 14.57
C LYS A 520 7.04 9.09 14.28
N LEU A 521 6.57 8.23 13.37
CA LEU A 521 5.15 8.02 13.10
C LEU A 521 4.41 7.47 14.32
N THR A 522 5.00 6.51 15.06
CA THR A 522 4.41 6.00 16.31
C THR A 522 4.26 7.12 17.34
N GLN A 523 5.27 8.00 17.47
CA GLN A 523 5.18 9.19 18.33
C GLN A 523 4.11 10.19 17.85
N LEU A 524 3.97 10.39 16.54
CA LEU A 524 2.94 11.28 15.99
C LEU A 524 1.53 10.77 16.32
N LEU A 525 1.30 9.46 16.19
CA LEU A 525 0.03 8.85 16.56
C LEU A 525 -0.23 8.97 18.07
N ASP A 526 0.78 8.80 18.91
CA ASP A 526 0.67 9.05 20.35
C ASP A 526 0.35 10.53 20.65
N ASP A 527 0.85 11.48 19.86
CA ASP A 527 0.48 12.89 20.01
C ASP A 527 -0.98 13.16 19.66
N LEU A 528 -1.46 12.64 18.54
CA LEU A 528 -2.84 12.78 18.08
C LEU A 528 -3.82 12.06 19.04
N THR A 529 -3.48 10.85 19.49
CA THR A 529 -4.41 9.94 20.16
C THR A 529 -4.32 9.90 21.68
N LYS A 530 -3.15 10.17 22.28
CA LYS A 530 -2.92 10.10 23.74
C LYS A 530 -2.59 11.47 24.35
N ASN A 531 -1.81 12.29 23.66
CA ASN A 531 -1.48 13.65 24.14
C ASN A 531 -2.54 14.69 23.74
N HIS A 532 -3.47 14.33 22.84
CA HIS A 532 -4.62 15.14 22.45
C HIS A 532 -4.25 16.55 21.97
N ILE A 533 -3.24 16.65 21.09
CA ILE A 533 -2.72 17.96 20.63
C ILE A 533 -3.76 18.82 19.89
N PHE A 534 -4.74 18.17 19.25
CA PHE A 534 -5.92 18.78 18.61
C PHE A 534 -7.22 18.55 19.41
N GLY A 535 -7.13 17.91 20.58
CA GLY A 535 -8.26 17.44 21.39
C GLY A 535 -8.43 15.91 21.39
N PRO A 536 -9.39 15.39 22.19
CA PRO A 536 -9.97 14.06 22.07
C PRO A 536 -10.47 13.72 20.66
N HIS A 537 -10.44 12.44 20.31
CA HIS A 537 -10.74 11.95 18.97
C HIS A 537 -11.74 10.77 19.01
N CYS A 538 -12.68 10.78 18.08
CA CYS A 538 -13.61 9.69 17.83
C CYS A 538 -12.93 8.53 17.11
N ALA A 539 -12.15 8.85 16.07
CA ALA A 539 -11.50 7.89 15.19
C ALA A 539 -10.21 8.47 14.57
N VAL A 540 -9.34 7.57 14.10
CA VAL A 540 -8.12 7.88 13.33
C VAL A 540 -7.83 6.75 12.35
N VAL A 541 -7.38 7.11 11.14
CA VAL A 541 -6.92 6.17 10.11
C VAL A 541 -5.57 6.63 9.58
N TYR A 542 -4.65 5.72 9.25
CA TYR A 542 -3.51 6.07 8.39
C TYR A 542 -3.21 5.00 7.34
N VAL A 543 -2.68 5.42 6.19
CA VAL A 543 -2.02 4.56 5.19
C VAL A 543 -0.60 5.04 4.93
N ILE A 544 0.30 4.10 4.63
CA ILE A 544 1.68 4.36 4.21
C ILE A 544 1.80 4.25 2.69
N GLU A 545 2.30 5.31 2.06
CA GLU A 545 2.75 5.38 0.67
C GLU A 545 4.29 5.52 0.64
N PHE A 546 4.94 5.10 -0.45
CA PHE A 546 6.38 5.26 -0.66
C PHE A 546 6.65 6.31 -1.74
N GLN A 547 6.38 7.57 -1.40
CA GLN A 547 6.41 8.70 -2.34
C GLN A 547 7.80 9.04 -2.88
N LYS A 548 7.83 9.78 -4.01
CA LYS A 548 9.04 10.24 -4.71
C LYS A 548 9.91 9.03 -5.07
N ARG A 549 11.19 9.04 -4.72
CA ARG A 549 12.11 7.92 -4.89
C ARG A 549 11.98 6.92 -3.74
N GLY A 550 10.75 6.47 -3.46
CA GLY A 550 10.44 5.44 -2.47
C GLY A 550 10.60 5.81 -1.00
N LEU A 551 10.56 7.09 -0.60
CA LEU A 551 10.63 7.47 0.82
C LEU A 551 9.29 7.21 1.53
N PRO A 552 9.30 6.68 2.77
CA PRO A 552 8.06 6.50 3.55
C PRO A 552 7.31 7.82 3.75
N HIS A 553 6.00 7.76 3.52
CA HIS A 553 5.06 8.86 3.66
C HIS A 553 3.77 8.33 4.28
N ALA A 554 3.19 9.03 5.25
CA ALA A 554 1.92 8.65 5.87
C ALA A 554 0.82 9.65 5.50
N HIS A 555 -0.33 9.13 5.07
CA HIS A 555 -1.60 9.85 4.93
C HIS A 555 -2.46 9.52 6.16
N ILE A 556 -2.89 10.52 6.94
CA ILE A 556 -3.58 10.33 8.21
C ILE A 556 -4.90 11.12 8.21
N LEU A 557 -6.00 10.47 8.58
CA LEU A 557 -7.30 11.09 8.84
C LEU A 557 -7.60 11.09 10.34
N LEU A 558 -8.14 12.18 10.87
CA LEU A 558 -8.53 12.32 12.27
C LEU A 558 -9.96 12.86 12.39
N TRP A 559 -10.78 12.20 13.20
CA TRP A 559 -12.11 12.66 13.62
C TRP A 559 -12.03 13.11 15.07
N LEU A 560 -12.33 14.38 15.33
CA LEU A 560 -12.35 14.97 16.66
C LEU A 560 -13.69 14.71 17.36
N GLU A 561 -13.68 14.78 18.69
CA GLU A 561 -14.94 14.86 19.45
C GLU A 561 -15.64 16.22 19.21
N GLU A 562 -16.97 16.25 19.22
CA GLU A 562 -17.78 17.38 18.74
C GLU A 562 -17.51 18.72 19.45
N GLU A 563 -17.03 18.67 20.69
CA GLU A 563 -16.60 19.83 21.49
C GLU A 563 -15.28 20.46 21.02
N TYR A 564 -14.50 19.73 20.21
CA TYR A 564 -13.14 20.09 19.78
C TYR A 564 -13.03 20.38 18.28
N LYS A 565 -14.08 20.14 17.51
CA LYS A 565 -14.14 20.50 16.08
C LYS A 565 -14.05 22.01 15.90
N CYS A 566 -13.28 22.47 14.91
CA CYS A 566 -13.21 23.88 14.55
C CYS A 566 -14.52 24.34 13.89
N LYS A 567 -15.11 25.41 14.44
CA LYS A 567 -16.39 26.00 13.99
C LYS A 567 -16.24 27.44 13.47
N THR A 568 -15.04 28.05 13.60
CA THR A 568 -14.76 29.40 13.11
C THR A 568 -13.37 29.50 12.46
N ALA A 569 -13.21 30.45 11.53
CA ALA A 569 -11.91 30.75 10.90
C ALA A 569 -10.80 31.04 11.93
N ASN A 570 -11.12 31.79 12.99
CA ASN A 570 -10.17 32.07 14.07
C ASN A 570 -9.72 30.81 14.84
N GLN A 571 -10.57 29.79 15.01
CA GLN A 571 -10.15 28.52 15.60
C GLN A 571 -9.23 27.74 14.66
N LEU A 572 -9.54 27.76 13.35
CA LEU A 572 -8.72 27.15 12.31
C LEU A 572 -7.33 27.80 12.21
N ASP A 573 -7.26 29.13 12.20
CA ASP A 573 -6.04 29.95 12.17
C ASP A 573 -5.16 29.79 13.43
N ASN A 574 -5.71 29.31 14.55
CA ASN A 574 -4.95 28.98 15.76
C ASN A 574 -4.35 27.56 15.73
N MET A 575 -4.83 26.71 14.82
CA MET A 575 -4.44 25.30 14.66
C MET A 575 -3.55 25.06 13.44
N ILE A 576 -3.84 25.73 12.32
CA ILE A 576 -3.17 25.58 11.02
C ILE A 576 -2.72 26.98 10.55
N SER A 577 -1.47 27.08 10.11
CA SER A 577 -0.92 28.29 9.50
C SER A 577 -0.52 28.00 8.06
N ALA A 578 -0.69 28.98 7.18
CA ALA A 578 -0.10 29.03 5.85
C ALA A 578 0.81 30.27 5.67
N GLU A 579 1.33 30.79 6.80
CA GLU A 579 2.17 31.98 6.86
C GLU A 579 3.56 31.65 7.43
N MET A 580 4.59 32.36 6.96
CA MET A 580 5.92 32.34 7.52
C MET A 580 5.95 33.07 8.88
N PRO A 581 6.46 32.46 9.95
CA PRO A 581 6.65 33.15 11.22
C PRO A 581 7.62 34.32 11.09
N CYS A 582 7.47 35.31 11.96
CA CYS A 582 8.34 36.49 11.98
C CYS A 582 9.77 36.09 12.42
N PRO A 583 10.83 36.38 11.63
CA PRO A 583 12.18 35.89 11.91
C PRO A 583 12.79 36.42 13.22
N THR A 584 12.31 37.55 13.76
CA THR A 584 12.77 38.10 15.05
C THR A 584 11.96 37.61 16.24
N LYS A 585 10.64 37.39 16.08
CA LYS A 585 9.74 36.94 17.17
C LYS A 585 9.65 35.42 17.30
N ASP A 586 9.85 34.69 16.21
CA ASP A 586 9.84 33.22 16.15
C ASP A 586 10.90 32.69 15.16
N PRO A 587 12.20 32.85 15.47
CA PRO A 587 13.30 32.45 14.59
C PRO A 587 13.32 30.95 14.29
N GLU A 588 13.05 30.08 15.28
CA GLU A 588 13.00 28.63 15.05
C GLU A 588 11.80 28.24 14.18
N GLY A 589 10.62 28.85 14.38
CA GLY A 589 9.45 28.65 13.50
C GLY A 589 9.72 29.08 12.06
N TYR A 590 10.27 30.28 11.87
CA TYR A 590 10.69 30.79 10.56
C TYR A 590 11.65 29.82 9.86
N LYS A 591 12.66 29.32 10.58
CA LYS A 591 13.65 28.37 10.07
C LYS A 591 13.02 27.05 9.61
N VAL A 592 12.19 26.41 10.44
CA VAL A 592 11.58 25.12 10.07
C VAL A 592 10.54 25.24 8.96
N VAL A 593 9.80 26.35 8.89
CA VAL A 593 8.86 26.60 7.78
C VAL A 593 9.62 26.81 6.47
N SER A 594 10.69 27.60 6.49
CA SER A 594 11.56 27.85 5.32
C SER A 594 12.23 26.57 4.79
N GLU A 595 12.69 25.69 5.69
CA GLU A 595 13.33 24.44 5.27
C GLU A 595 12.31 23.41 4.73
N TYR A 596 11.22 23.14 5.46
CA TYR A 596 10.36 21.97 5.24
C TYR A 596 8.99 22.26 4.60
N MET A 597 8.44 23.47 4.72
CA MET A 597 7.05 23.77 4.33
C MET A 597 6.91 24.74 3.13
N LEU A 598 8.00 25.07 2.44
CA LEU A 598 7.91 25.80 1.16
C LEU A 598 7.65 24.84 -0.01
N HIS A 599 6.66 25.17 -0.84
CA HIS A 599 6.47 24.52 -2.15
C HIS A 599 7.75 24.67 -2.98
N SER A 600 8.13 23.63 -3.71
CA SER A 600 9.32 23.67 -4.58
C SER A 600 9.04 24.52 -5.84
N PRO A 601 10.08 25.00 -6.56
CA PRO A 601 9.89 25.70 -7.83
C PRO A 601 8.97 24.93 -8.77
N CYS A 602 8.06 25.63 -9.44
CA CYS A 602 7.04 25.05 -10.30
C CYS A 602 6.57 26.06 -11.35
N GLY A 603 5.66 25.66 -12.25
CA GLY A 603 5.15 26.53 -13.30
C GLY A 603 6.24 26.96 -14.28
N LYS A 604 6.21 28.23 -14.70
CA LYS A 604 7.21 28.81 -15.63
C LYS A 604 8.63 28.73 -15.08
N ASP A 605 8.80 28.88 -13.76
CA ASP A 605 10.09 28.88 -13.07
C ASP A 605 10.76 27.50 -12.99
N ALA A 606 9.96 26.43 -13.11
CA ALA A 606 10.45 25.06 -13.25
C ALA A 606 9.47 24.21 -14.08
N LYS A 607 9.60 24.30 -15.41
CA LYS A 607 8.82 23.54 -16.39
C LYS A 607 8.88 22.02 -16.19
N TYR A 608 9.96 21.52 -15.59
CA TYR A 608 10.22 20.10 -15.33
C TYR A 608 9.73 19.60 -13.95
N ALA A 609 9.20 20.47 -13.09
CA ALA A 609 8.73 20.04 -11.78
C ALA A 609 7.52 19.10 -11.95
N PRO A 610 7.40 17.98 -11.20
CA PRO A 610 6.28 17.04 -11.38
C PRO A 610 4.88 17.61 -11.13
N CYS A 611 4.78 18.79 -10.50
CA CYS A 611 3.53 19.53 -10.34
C CYS A 611 3.24 20.52 -11.48
N THR A 612 4.15 20.71 -12.44
CA THR A 612 3.98 21.61 -13.57
C THR A 612 3.37 20.87 -14.76
N ILE A 613 2.24 21.36 -15.25
CA ILE A 613 1.64 20.96 -16.54
C ILE A 613 1.49 22.25 -17.35
N GLU A 614 1.98 22.26 -18.58
CA GLU A 614 1.93 23.42 -19.50
C GLU A 614 2.45 24.75 -18.91
N GLY A 615 3.46 24.67 -18.04
CA GLY A 615 4.01 25.84 -17.36
C GLY A 615 3.12 26.44 -16.26
N LYS A 616 2.02 25.79 -15.88
CA LYS A 616 1.18 26.11 -14.70
C LYS A 616 1.35 25.05 -13.61
N CYS A 617 1.28 25.45 -12.35
CA CYS A 617 1.31 24.51 -11.22
C CYS A 617 -0.08 23.89 -10.99
N THR A 618 -0.18 22.57 -11.11
CA THR A 618 -1.38 21.76 -10.80
C THR A 618 -1.92 21.98 -9.37
N LYS A 619 -1.04 22.30 -8.41
CA LYS A 619 -1.42 22.63 -7.03
C LYS A 619 -1.79 24.11 -6.82
N ARG A 620 -1.82 24.91 -7.90
CA ARG A 620 -2.08 26.36 -7.92
C ARG A 620 -1.15 27.14 -6.98
N TYR A 621 0.16 26.87 -7.07
CA TYR A 621 1.21 27.68 -6.43
C TYR A 621 1.88 28.60 -7.46
N PRO A 622 2.28 29.84 -7.09
CA PRO A 622 2.00 30.51 -5.82
C PRO A 622 0.49 30.78 -5.63
N LYS A 623 0.00 30.72 -4.39
CA LYS A 623 -1.40 31.01 -4.02
C LYS A 623 -1.65 32.53 -4.02
N SER A 624 -2.91 32.97 -4.00
CA SER A 624 -3.23 34.39 -3.74
C SER A 624 -3.00 34.74 -2.26
N PHE A 625 -2.82 36.04 -1.99
CA PHE A 625 -2.85 36.56 -0.61
C PHE A 625 -4.29 36.71 -0.12
N TYR A 626 -4.52 36.41 1.16
CA TYR A 626 -5.83 36.53 1.82
C TYR A 626 -5.63 37.04 3.26
N ALA A 627 -6.42 38.03 3.67
CA ALA A 627 -6.31 38.68 4.98
C ALA A 627 -6.76 37.78 6.15
N GLU A 628 -7.70 36.87 5.88
CA GLU A 628 -8.28 35.90 6.81
C GLU A 628 -8.53 34.56 6.10
N THR A 629 -8.85 33.51 6.86
CA THR A 629 -9.22 32.20 6.29
C THR A 629 -10.70 32.18 5.94
N MET A 630 -11.01 31.86 4.69
CA MET A 630 -12.39 31.73 4.18
C MET A 630 -12.68 30.28 3.77
N LEU A 631 -13.95 29.95 3.57
CA LEU A 631 -14.35 28.73 2.86
C LEU A 631 -14.75 29.12 1.43
N ASP A 632 -14.28 28.37 0.43
CA ASP A 632 -14.78 28.51 -0.93
C ASP A 632 -16.15 27.81 -1.12
N GLU A 633 -16.74 27.96 -2.30
CA GLU A 633 -18.05 27.39 -2.67
C GLU A 633 -18.08 25.85 -2.57
N ASP A 634 -16.93 25.19 -2.78
CA ASP A 634 -16.75 23.75 -2.59
C ASP A 634 -16.58 23.35 -1.10
N GLY A 635 -16.44 24.33 -0.21
CA GLY A 635 -16.26 24.18 1.23
C GLY A 635 -14.82 23.87 1.66
N TYR A 636 -13.82 24.09 0.80
CA TYR A 636 -12.40 23.97 1.15
C TYR A 636 -11.89 25.25 1.85
N PRO A 637 -10.94 25.11 2.79
CA PRO A 637 -10.35 26.24 3.49
C PRO A 637 -9.35 26.99 2.59
N VAL A 638 -9.71 28.21 2.19
CA VAL A 638 -8.80 29.19 1.60
C VAL A 638 -8.03 29.85 2.75
N TYR A 639 -6.91 29.23 3.15
CA TYR A 639 -6.11 29.67 4.30
C TYR A 639 -5.58 31.10 4.17
N ARG A 640 -5.61 31.82 5.31
CA ARG A 640 -5.00 33.13 5.52
C ARG A 640 -3.53 33.14 5.07
N ARG A 641 -3.20 34.11 4.23
CA ARG A 641 -1.87 34.37 3.69
C ARG A 641 -1.71 35.88 3.56
N ARG A 642 -1.34 36.58 4.63
CA ARG A 642 -1.12 38.03 4.55
C ARG A 642 0.21 38.33 3.86
N ASP A 643 0.32 39.47 3.19
CA ASP A 643 1.60 39.96 2.70
C ASP A 643 2.38 40.61 3.85
N THR A 644 3.08 39.79 4.63
CA THR A 644 3.84 40.23 5.81
C THR A 644 5.24 40.76 5.47
N LYS A 645 5.59 40.87 4.18
CA LYS A 645 6.95 41.23 3.69
C LYS A 645 8.08 40.36 4.28
N VAL A 646 7.75 39.14 4.72
CA VAL A 646 8.72 38.12 5.17
C VAL A 646 9.03 37.22 3.99
N PHE A 647 10.32 37.00 3.74
CA PHE A 647 10.80 36.20 2.62
C PHE A 647 11.80 35.12 3.07
N ALA A 648 11.87 34.01 2.33
CA ALA A 648 12.95 33.03 2.44
C ALA A 648 13.65 32.83 1.10
N LEU A 649 14.96 32.56 1.14
CA LEU A 649 15.77 32.21 -0.02
C LEU A 649 16.02 30.69 -0.06
N LYS A 650 15.83 30.07 -1.23
CA LYS A 650 16.15 28.65 -1.47
C LYS A 650 16.82 28.49 -2.82
N GLY A 651 18.16 28.48 -2.82
CA GLY A 651 18.95 28.66 -4.03
C GLY A 651 18.72 30.06 -4.60
N LYS A 652 18.47 30.14 -5.91
CA LYS A 652 18.21 31.41 -6.62
C LYS A 652 16.77 31.94 -6.51
N PHE A 653 15.90 31.29 -5.74
CA PHE A 653 14.48 31.61 -5.68
C PHE A 653 14.11 32.24 -4.33
N THR A 654 13.30 33.30 -4.39
CA THR A 654 12.73 34.00 -3.22
C THR A 654 11.28 33.57 -3.03
N TYR A 655 10.91 33.23 -1.80
CA TYR A 655 9.59 32.72 -1.42
C TYR A 655 8.95 33.63 -0.37
N ASP A 656 7.63 33.66 -0.37
CA ASP A 656 6.77 34.39 0.56
C ASP A 656 5.59 33.49 1.03
N ASN A 657 4.64 34.08 1.75
CA ASN A 657 3.45 33.40 2.25
C ASN A 657 2.56 32.76 1.18
N ARG A 658 2.71 33.09 -0.11
CA ARG A 658 1.97 32.43 -1.21
C ARG A 658 2.48 31.02 -1.50
N ASN A 659 3.69 30.70 -1.02
CA ASN A 659 4.40 29.45 -1.31
C ASN A 659 4.42 28.47 -0.14
N VAL A 660 3.91 28.87 1.03
CA VAL A 660 3.86 28.03 2.23
C VAL A 660 2.77 26.96 2.12
N VAL A 661 3.12 25.71 2.41
CA VAL A 661 2.21 24.58 2.54
C VAL A 661 1.59 24.60 3.95
N PRO A 662 0.26 24.42 4.12
CA PRO A 662 -0.40 24.47 5.42
C PRO A 662 0.24 23.56 6.48
N TYR A 663 0.46 24.07 7.69
CA TYR A 663 1.19 23.34 8.74
C TYR A 663 0.68 23.64 10.14
N ASN A 664 0.90 22.71 11.06
CA ASN A 664 0.82 22.98 12.50
C ASN A 664 2.24 23.18 13.08
N ARG A 665 2.46 24.29 13.78
CA ARG A 665 3.77 24.68 14.32
C ARG A 665 4.34 23.71 15.35
N TYR A 666 3.50 23.13 16.22
CA TYR A 666 3.95 22.16 17.23
C TYR A 666 4.54 20.92 16.56
N LEU A 667 3.80 20.33 15.60
CA LEU A 667 4.25 19.17 14.83
C LEU A 667 5.55 19.48 14.08
N LEU A 668 5.62 20.62 13.40
CA LEU A 668 6.77 20.99 12.60
C LEU A 668 8.06 21.16 13.42
N LEU A 669 8.00 21.83 14.57
CA LEU A 669 9.15 21.97 15.49
C LEU A 669 9.56 20.63 16.12
N LYS A 670 8.57 19.81 16.51
CA LYS A 670 8.81 18.52 17.17
C LYS A 670 9.47 17.49 16.24
N TYR A 671 9.01 17.42 14.99
CA TYR A 671 9.40 16.38 14.03
C TYR A 671 10.42 16.83 13.00
N ARG A 672 10.58 18.14 12.73
CA ARG A 672 11.51 18.70 11.71
C ARG A 672 11.46 17.93 10.39
N ALA A 673 10.29 17.93 9.78
CA ALA A 673 9.98 17.21 8.55
C ALA A 673 8.82 17.89 7.82
N HIS A 674 8.59 17.57 6.55
CA HIS A 674 7.44 18.07 5.81
C HIS A 674 6.16 17.39 6.32
N ILE A 675 5.39 18.13 7.13
CA ILE A 675 4.11 17.72 7.70
C ILE A 675 3.03 18.71 7.24
N ASN A 676 2.24 18.32 6.24
CA ASN A 676 1.07 19.09 5.81
C ASN A 676 -0.08 18.84 6.79
N VAL A 677 -0.82 19.88 7.18
CA VAL A 677 -2.05 19.74 7.97
C VAL A 677 -3.13 20.55 7.27
N GLU A 678 -4.16 19.85 6.77
CA GLU A 678 -5.33 20.43 6.11
C GLU A 678 -6.60 20.10 6.91
N TRP A 679 -7.61 20.98 6.82
CA TRP A 679 -8.93 20.79 7.41
C TRP A 679 -9.90 20.34 6.32
N CYS A 680 -10.65 19.25 6.57
CA CYS A 680 -11.23 18.42 5.50
C CYS A 680 -12.67 17.94 5.75
N ASN A 681 -13.48 18.78 6.42
CA ASN A 681 -14.79 18.41 6.98
C ASN A 681 -15.95 18.27 5.96
N ARG A 682 -15.70 18.04 4.67
CA ARG A 682 -16.75 17.87 3.62
C ARG A 682 -16.57 16.63 2.75
N SER A 683 -17.67 16.12 2.20
CA SER A 683 -17.76 14.87 1.43
C SER A 683 -16.83 14.81 0.22
N LYS A 684 -16.63 15.92 -0.50
CA LYS A 684 -15.68 16.01 -1.63
C LYS A 684 -14.25 15.67 -1.20
N ALA A 685 -13.85 16.05 0.01
CA ALA A 685 -12.55 15.70 0.56
C ALA A 685 -12.44 14.19 0.77
N ILE A 686 -13.48 13.49 1.26
CA ILE A 686 -13.45 12.03 1.48
C ILE A 686 -13.03 11.27 0.20
N LYS A 687 -13.65 11.56 -0.95
CA LYS A 687 -13.31 10.93 -2.24
C LYS A 687 -11.87 11.23 -2.67
N TYR A 688 -11.41 12.47 -2.48
CA TYR A 688 -10.04 12.89 -2.76
C TYR A 688 -9.01 12.22 -1.82
N LEU A 689 -9.28 12.19 -0.52
CA LEU A 689 -8.45 11.57 0.52
C LEU A 689 -8.32 10.06 0.28
N PHE A 690 -9.40 9.40 -0.13
CA PHE A 690 -9.37 7.98 -0.47
C PHE A 690 -8.71 7.66 -1.81
N LYS A 691 -8.64 8.60 -2.75
CA LYS A 691 -7.74 8.51 -3.91
C LYS A 691 -6.26 8.49 -3.51
N TYR A 692 -5.88 9.08 -2.37
CA TYR A 692 -4.50 9.02 -1.84
C TYR A 692 -4.27 7.83 -0.89
N LEU A 693 -5.25 7.48 -0.06
CA LEU A 693 -5.20 6.26 0.78
C LEU A 693 -5.21 4.97 -0.07
N ASN A 694 -5.77 5.03 -1.29
CA ASN A 694 -5.78 3.94 -2.26
C ASN A 694 -5.11 4.34 -3.59
N LYS A 695 -4.13 5.25 -3.54
CA LYS A 695 -3.22 5.37 -4.67
C LYS A 695 -2.45 4.05 -4.72
N ASP A 696 -2.83 3.19 -5.65
CA ASP A 696 -2.10 1.96 -5.90
C ASP A 696 -0.60 2.28 -6.11
N PRO A 697 0.33 1.41 -5.67
CA PRO A 697 1.76 1.59 -5.96
C PRO A 697 1.90 1.82 -7.46
N ASP A 698 2.56 2.92 -7.87
CA ASP A 698 2.48 3.50 -9.23
C ASP A 698 2.27 2.38 -10.28
N ARG A 699 1.10 2.30 -10.93
CA ARG A 699 0.84 1.16 -11.82
C ARG A 699 1.29 1.47 -13.24
N ALA A 700 1.99 0.52 -13.85
CA ALA A 700 2.15 0.52 -15.30
C ALA A 700 0.75 0.55 -15.95
N THR A 701 0.53 1.45 -16.90
CA THR A 701 -0.73 1.55 -17.65
C THR A 701 -0.94 0.26 -18.44
N ILE A 702 -1.99 -0.50 -18.16
CA ILE A 702 -2.37 -1.70 -18.90
C ILE A 702 -3.59 -1.38 -19.76
N VAL A 703 -3.55 -1.78 -21.03
CA VAL A 703 -4.71 -1.78 -21.93
C VAL A 703 -5.60 -2.95 -21.53
N VAL A 704 -6.87 -2.67 -21.23
CA VAL A 704 -7.88 -3.71 -20.99
C VAL A 704 -8.23 -4.35 -22.33
N GLN A 705 -7.89 -5.62 -22.52
CA GLN A 705 -8.47 -6.43 -23.60
C GLN A 705 -9.88 -6.89 -23.20
N GLU A 706 -10.76 -7.03 -24.17
CA GLU A 706 -12.13 -7.52 -23.94
C GLU A 706 -12.10 -8.96 -23.39
N ASN A 707 -13.05 -9.28 -22.51
CA ASN A 707 -13.08 -10.57 -21.80
C ASN A 707 -13.63 -11.73 -22.64
N VAL A 708 -14.03 -11.45 -23.89
CA VAL A 708 -14.63 -12.40 -24.83
C VAL A 708 -13.75 -12.45 -26.07
N VAL A 709 -13.12 -13.59 -26.33
CA VAL A 709 -12.54 -13.88 -27.64
C VAL A 709 -13.55 -14.72 -28.41
N THR A 710 -14.16 -14.14 -29.44
CA THR A 710 -14.86 -14.92 -30.46
C THR A 710 -13.80 -15.64 -31.30
N THR A 711 -13.62 -16.94 -31.07
CA THR A 711 -12.96 -17.80 -32.06
C THR A 711 -13.92 -17.99 -33.23
N ASN A 712 -13.41 -17.83 -34.46
CA ASN A 712 -14.25 -17.93 -35.66
C ASN A 712 -14.66 -19.39 -35.97
N ASP A 713 -14.06 -20.36 -35.29
CA ASP A 713 -14.40 -21.77 -35.39
C ASP A 713 -14.98 -22.26 -34.05
N GLU A 714 -16.16 -22.89 -34.14
CA GLU A 714 -17.00 -23.44 -33.06
C GLU A 714 -17.48 -22.44 -32.00
N GLY A 715 -18.81 -22.32 -31.85
CA GLY A 715 -19.50 -21.27 -31.06
C GLY A 715 -19.38 -21.34 -29.53
N GLY A 716 -18.24 -21.78 -29.00
CA GLY A 716 -17.94 -21.75 -27.57
C GLY A 716 -17.38 -20.40 -27.11
N GLN A 717 -18.18 -19.61 -26.39
CA GLN A 717 -17.67 -18.41 -25.71
C GLN A 717 -16.59 -18.78 -24.68
N ARG A 718 -15.33 -18.44 -24.96
CA ARG A 718 -14.23 -18.66 -24.01
C ARG A 718 -13.95 -17.37 -23.23
N ILE A 719 -14.35 -17.36 -21.97
CA ILE A 719 -14.07 -16.27 -21.01
C ILE A 719 -12.58 -16.28 -20.69
N ASN A 720 -11.91 -15.13 -20.79
CA ASN A 720 -10.49 -14.99 -20.44
C ASN A 720 -10.22 -15.36 -18.95
N GLU A 721 -9.19 -16.18 -18.70
CA GLU A 721 -8.77 -16.53 -17.33
C GLU A 721 -8.20 -15.29 -16.61
N VAL A 722 -8.95 -14.74 -15.65
CA VAL A 722 -8.51 -13.59 -14.84
C VAL A 722 -7.53 -14.05 -13.76
N ASP A 723 -6.26 -13.68 -13.90
CA ASP A 723 -5.19 -13.94 -12.93
C ASP A 723 -4.77 -12.68 -12.16
N GLU A 724 -5.37 -12.47 -11.00
CA GLU A 724 -5.12 -11.32 -10.12
C GLU A 724 -3.68 -11.28 -9.59
N ILE A 725 -2.99 -12.43 -9.51
CA ILE A 725 -1.58 -12.49 -9.09
C ILE A 725 -0.69 -11.92 -10.20
N THR A 726 -0.95 -12.30 -11.46
CA THR A 726 -0.22 -11.79 -12.61
C THR A 726 -0.52 -10.31 -12.87
N SER A 727 -1.79 -9.87 -12.75
CA SER A 727 -2.14 -8.44 -12.81
C SER A 727 -1.43 -7.64 -11.71
N TYR A 728 -1.41 -8.13 -10.46
CA TYR A 728 -0.71 -7.48 -9.36
C TYR A 728 0.80 -7.35 -9.62
N LEU A 729 1.45 -8.44 -10.05
CA LEU A 729 2.87 -8.45 -10.36
C LEU A 729 3.22 -7.47 -11.49
N ASN A 730 2.50 -7.53 -12.62
CA ASN A 730 2.77 -6.68 -13.78
C ASN A 730 2.61 -5.18 -13.47
N CYS A 731 1.66 -4.84 -12.61
CA CYS A 731 1.40 -3.45 -12.24
C CYS A 731 2.38 -2.87 -11.21
N ARG A 732 2.87 -3.63 -10.24
CA ARG A 732 3.60 -3.05 -9.08
C ARG A 732 4.94 -2.41 -9.48
N TYR A 733 5.37 -1.38 -8.73
CA TYR A 733 6.80 -1.15 -8.48
C TYR A 733 7.18 -1.63 -7.08
N LEU A 734 8.48 -1.83 -6.87
CA LEU A 734 9.07 -2.05 -5.55
C LEU A 734 10.36 -1.24 -5.40
N ALA A 735 10.51 -0.56 -4.26
CA ALA A 735 11.65 0.29 -3.90
C ALA A 735 12.22 -0.08 -2.50
N PRO A 736 13.43 0.36 -2.12
CA PRO A 736 14.16 -0.23 -1.00
C PRO A 736 13.53 0.03 0.37
N CYS A 737 12.97 1.22 0.62
CA CYS A 737 12.28 1.49 1.89
C CYS A 737 10.96 0.70 2.00
N GLU A 738 10.25 0.46 0.89
CA GLU A 738 9.08 -0.43 0.91
C GLU A 738 9.51 -1.85 1.23
N ALA A 739 10.52 -2.37 0.53
CA ALA A 739 11.05 -3.69 0.78
C ALA A 739 11.42 -3.88 2.26
N VAL A 740 12.11 -2.92 2.87
CA VAL A 740 12.40 -2.93 4.32
C VAL A 740 11.11 -2.91 5.16
N TRP A 741 10.17 -2.00 4.87
CA TRP A 741 8.91 -1.87 5.62
C TRP A 741 8.17 -3.21 5.71
N ARG A 742 8.15 -3.92 4.59
CA ARG A 742 7.49 -5.23 4.44
C ARG A 742 8.30 -6.35 5.11
N LEU A 743 9.63 -6.37 4.99
CA LEU A 743 10.51 -7.31 5.69
C LEU A 743 10.36 -7.20 7.21
N PHE A 744 10.37 -5.97 7.74
CA PHE A 744 10.10 -5.68 9.16
C PHE A 744 8.64 -5.84 9.59
N SER A 745 7.74 -6.21 8.67
CA SER A 745 6.32 -6.45 8.96
C SER A 745 5.62 -5.24 9.59
N PHE A 746 6.04 -4.02 9.23
CA PHE A 746 5.37 -2.83 9.70
C PHE A 746 4.03 -2.68 8.99
N ASP A 747 2.97 -2.35 9.74
CA ASP A 747 1.64 -2.14 9.16
C ASP A 747 1.66 -0.95 8.19
N ILE A 748 1.13 -1.16 6.97
CA ILE A 748 0.93 -0.08 5.98
C ILE A 748 -0.45 0.58 6.11
N HIS A 749 -1.36 0.03 6.92
CA HIS A 749 -2.65 0.61 7.26
C HIS A 749 -2.93 0.45 8.76
N TYR A 750 -3.67 1.38 9.34
CA TYR A 750 -4.12 1.35 10.72
C TYR A 750 -5.45 2.09 10.84
N SER A 751 -6.35 1.56 11.65
CA SER A 751 -7.60 2.21 12.01
C SER A 751 -7.90 2.07 13.50
N TYR A 752 -8.48 3.13 14.07
CA TYR A 752 -9.10 3.12 15.38
C TYR A 752 -10.41 3.92 15.33
N PRO A 753 -11.53 3.42 15.89
CA PRO A 753 -11.73 2.04 16.34
C PRO A 753 -11.56 1.02 15.20
N SER A 754 -11.28 -0.23 15.55
CA SER A 754 -11.17 -1.30 14.56
C SER A 754 -12.54 -1.61 13.95
N VAL A 755 -12.61 -1.84 12.65
CA VAL A 755 -13.84 -2.26 11.97
C VAL A 755 -13.94 -3.79 11.94
N MET A 756 -15.09 -4.33 12.33
CA MET A 756 -15.40 -5.75 12.24
C MET A 756 -16.43 -5.95 11.13
N LYS A 757 -16.04 -6.66 10.08
CA LYS A 757 -16.93 -7.00 8.97
C LYS A 757 -17.91 -8.10 9.39
N LEU A 758 -19.17 -7.93 9.04
CA LEU A 758 -20.27 -8.79 9.47
C LEU A 758 -20.94 -9.42 8.25
N ASN A 759 -20.59 -10.68 7.99
CA ASN A 759 -21.26 -11.50 6.99
C ASN A 759 -22.65 -11.92 7.47
N PHE A 760 -23.55 -12.14 6.51
CA PHE A 760 -24.93 -12.58 6.72
C PHE A 760 -25.40 -13.40 5.51
N HIS A 761 -26.48 -14.15 5.68
CA HIS A 761 -27.02 -15.06 4.66
C HIS A 761 -28.53 -15.26 4.85
N LEU A 762 -29.21 -15.68 3.79
CA LEU A 762 -30.62 -16.11 3.87
C LEU A 762 -30.73 -17.46 4.61
N PRO A 763 -31.95 -17.88 5.03
CA PRO A 763 -32.17 -19.20 5.62
C PRO A 763 -31.61 -20.31 4.73
N ASN A 764 -30.86 -21.25 5.31
CA ASN A 764 -30.22 -22.38 4.63
C ASN A 764 -29.24 -22.03 3.48
N GLN A 765 -28.90 -20.74 3.30
CA GLN A 765 -27.91 -20.26 2.31
C GLN A 765 -26.59 -19.83 2.97
N ASN A 766 -26.21 -20.44 4.08
CA ASN A 766 -24.86 -20.26 4.64
C ASN A 766 -23.84 -20.83 3.65
N SER A 767 -22.84 -20.05 3.26
CA SER A 767 -21.74 -20.53 2.42
C SER A 767 -21.03 -21.71 3.10
N ILE A 768 -20.75 -22.75 2.33
CA ILE A 768 -20.07 -23.96 2.81
C ILE A 768 -18.80 -24.18 2.00
N THR A 769 -17.68 -24.32 2.68
CA THR A 769 -16.38 -24.71 2.11
C THR A 769 -16.46 -26.14 1.58
N LEU A 770 -16.48 -26.32 0.26
CA LEU A 770 -16.12 -27.60 -0.36
C LEU A 770 -14.63 -27.55 -0.73
N ARG A 771 -13.91 -28.63 -0.43
CA ARG A 771 -12.58 -28.91 -0.98
C ARG A 771 -12.71 -30.18 -1.80
N ASP A 772 -12.03 -30.26 -2.94
CA ASP A 772 -12.11 -31.40 -3.87
C ASP A 772 -11.76 -32.75 -3.22
N SER A 773 -11.02 -32.72 -2.11
CA SER A 773 -10.64 -33.88 -1.30
C SER A 773 -11.63 -34.26 -0.18
N GLN A 774 -12.79 -33.60 -0.06
CA GLN A 774 -13.73 -33.81 1.04
C GLN A 774 -15.06 -34.45 0.62
N SER A 775 -15.45 -35.49 1.36
CA SER A 775 -16.72 -36.21 1.20
C SER A 775 -17.93 -35.35 1.62
N LEU A 776 -18.88 -35.16 0.71
CA LEU A 776 -20.12 -34.40 0.94
C LEU A 776 -20.92 -34.89 2.17
N PRO A 777 -21.15 -36.21 2.38
CA PRO A 777 -21.77 -36.72 3.62
C PRO A 777 -21.06 -36.32 4.91
N ALA A 778 -19.72 -36.41 4.96
CA ALA A 778 -18.94 -36.02 6.14
C ALA A 778 -19.02 -34.52 6.43
N LEU A 779 -19.25 -33.73 5.38
CA LEU A 779 -19.38 -32.28 5.43
C LEU A 779 -20.77 -31.85 5.94
N LEU A 780 -21.84 -32.58 5.60
CA LEU A 780 -23.19 -32.33 6.14
C LEU A 780 -23.35 -32.67 7.64
N GLN A 781 -22.47 -33.52 8.19
CA GLN A 781 -22.46 -33.90 9.61
C GLN A 781 -21.70 -32.92 10.52
N ARG A 782 -21.05 -31.89 9.97
CA ARG A 782 -20.19 -30.96 10.73
C ARG A 782 -21.03 -29.93 11.52
N GLU A 783 -20.92 -29.94 12.85
CA GLU A 783 -21.63 -28.97 13.71
C GLU A 783 -21.16 -27.51 13.56
N ASP A 784 -19.90 -27.29 13.19
CA ASP A 784 -19.28 -25.97 13.07
C ASP A 784 -19.88 -25.14 11.93
N ILE A 785 -20.32 -25.77 10.84
CA ILE A 785 -20.95 -25.13 9.68
C ILE A 785 -22.22 -24.36 10.07
N LYS A 786 -22.92 -24.78 11.13
CA LYS A 786 -24.15 -24.12 11.61
C LYS A 786 -23.90 -22.89 12.49
N ARG A 787 -22.65 -22.65 12.94
CA ARG A 787 -22.30 -21.59 13.92
C ARG A 787 -21.60 -20.40 13.27
N THR A 788 -22.23 -19.81 12.26
CA THR A 788 -21.76 -18.54 11.66
C THR A 788 -21.91 -17.39 12.66
N MET A 789 -21.14 -16.31 12.49
CA MET A 789 -21.28 -15.06 13.27
C MET A 789 -22.73 -14.54 13.29
N PHE A 790 -23.46 -14.74 12.19
CA PHE A 790 -24.84 -14.31 12.03
C PHE A 790 -25.83 -15.23 12.74
N ALA A 791 -25.70 -16.55 12.58
CA ALA A 791 -26.55 -17.51 13.29
C ALA A 791 -26.38 -17.40 14.82
N GLU A 792 -25.15 -17.27 15.29
CA GLU A 792 -24.80 -17.15 16.71
C GLU A 792 -25.23 -15.80 17.33
N TRP A 793 -25.59 -14.78 16.53
CA TRP A 793 -26.27 -13.59 17.06
C TRP A 793 -27.67 -13.93 17.58
N PHE A 794 -28.40 -14.84 16.92
CA PHE A 794 -29.70 -15.31 17.40
C PHE A 794 -29.56 -16.08 18.72
N GLU A 795 -28.58 -16.97 18.83
CA GLU A 795 -28.29 -17.72 20.07
C GLU A 795 -27.82 -16.81 21.20
N LEU A 796 -26.96 -15.83 20.91
CA LEU A 796 -26.61 -14.77 21.85
C LEU A 796 -27.85 -14.01 22.35
N ASN A 797 -28.78 -13.65 21.48
CA ASN A 797 -30.04 -12.99 21.86
C ASN A 797 -30.98 -13.91 22.68
N LYS A 798 -30.83 -15.24 22.62
CA LYS A 798 -31.51 -16.14 23.56
C LYS A 798 -30.87 -16.02 24.95
N ARG A 799 -29.55 -16.19 25.06
CA ARG A 799 -28.81 -16.29 26.35
C ARG A 799 -28.52 -14.96 27.06
N ASP A 800 -28.35 -13.85 26.34
CA ASP A 800 -27.99 -12.55 26.91
C ASP A 800 -29.11 -11.50 26.70
N LYS A 801 -29.54 -10.82 27.77
CA LYS A 801 -30.52 -9.74 27.73
C LYS A 801 -29.94 -8.41 27.23
N ALA A 802 -28.62 -8.19 27.36
CA ALA A 802 -27.96 -6.98 26.89
C ALA A 802 -27.79 -6.97 25.36
N ALA A 803 -27.45 -8.12 24.77
CA ALA A 803 -27.35 -8.29 23.31
C ALA A 803 -28.65 -7.90 22.58
N ARG A 804 -29.82 -8.17 23.20
CA ARG A 804 -31.15 -7.84 22.64
C ARG A 804 -31.38 -6.35 22.41
N LYS A 805 -30.55 -5.47 23.00
CA LYS A 805 -30.60 -4.01 22.81
C LYS A 805 -29.81 -3.53 21.59
N LEU A 806 -29.13 -4.42 20.89
CA LEU A 806 -28.26 -4.12 19.76
C LEU A 806 -28.84 -4.72 18.47
N THR A 807 -28.67 -4.01 17.36
CA THR A 807 -28.79 -4.57 16.01
C THR A 807 -27.58 -5.47 15.72
N TYR A 808 -27.58 -6.15 14.57
CA TYR A 808 -26.40 -6.95 14.18
C TYR A 808 -25.20 -6.03 13.92
N ALA A 809 -25.41 -4.89 13.25
CA ALA A 809 -24.37 -3.88 13.00
C ALA A 809 -23.78 -3.29 14.30
N GLU A 810 -24.60 -3.07 15.33
CA GLU A 810 -24.16 -2.55 16.63
C GLU A 810 -23.40 -3.60 17.46
N LEU A 811 -23.52 -4.89 17.15
CA LEU A 811 -23.05 -5.98 18.00
C LEU A 811 -21.55 -5.91 18.36
N PRO A 812 -20.61 -5.62 17.41
CA PRO A 812 -19.18 -5.54 17.72
C PRO A 812 -18.78 -4.43 18.70
N THR A 813 -19.66 -3.44 18.95
CA THR A 813 -19.41 -2.38 19.94
C THR A 813 -19.38 -2.92 21.38
N ARG A 814 -20.09 -4.02 21.65
CA ARG A 814 -20.20 -4.66 22.97
C ARG A 814 -19.72 -6.10 23.01
N TYR A 815 -19.65 -6.78 21.88
CA TYR A 815 -19.21 -8.17 21.79
C TYR A 815 -17.99 -8.32 20.87
N VAL A 816 -17.29 -9.42 21.03
CA VAL A 816 -16.18 -9.84 20.19
C VAL A 816 -16.38 -11.29 19.79
N TRP A 817 -16.13 -11.60 18.53
CA TRP A 817 -16.17 -12.97 18.01
C TRP A 817 -15.01 -13.79 18.58
N ASN A 818 -15.27 -15.03 18.96
CA ASN A 818 -14.25 -15.98 19.37
C ASN A 818 -14.23 -17.14 18.37
N GLU A 819 -13.33 -17.06 17.40
CA GLU A 819 -13.20 -18.03 16.28
C GLU A 819 -12.95 -19.46 16.75
N GLN A 820 -12.20 -19.66 17.85
CA GLN A 820 -11.89 -21.00 18.36
C GLN A 820 -13.12 -21.75 18.92
N LEU A 821 -14.14 -21.02 19.36
CA LEU A 821 -15.35 -21.58 19.96
C LEU A 821 -16.61 -21.28 19.14
N ASN A 822 -16.47 -20.52 18.05
CA ASN A 822 -17.56 -19.95 17.26
C ASN A 822 -18.68 -19.32 18.10
N ILE A 823 -18.31 -18.47 19.07
CA ILE A 823 -19.26 -17.74 19.93
C ILE A 823 -18.94 -16.26 20.07
N TRP A 824 -20.00 -15.44 20.19
CA TRP A 824 -19.89 -14.08 20.71
C TRP A 824 -19.59 -14.09 22.21
N LYS A 825 -18.61 -13.28 22.63
CA LYS A 825 -18.25 -13.02 24.04
C LYS A 825 -18.31 -11.51 24.33
N LEU A 826 -18.59 -11.14 25.58
CA LEU A 826 -18.58 -9.73 26.00
C LEU A 826 -17.18 -9.13 25.80
N ARG A 827 -17.11 -7.99 25.11
CA ARG A 827 -15.89 -7.25 24.83
C ARG A 827 -15.37 -6.57 26.09
N LYS A 828 -14.10 -6.83 26.44
CA LYS A 828 -13.45 -6.28 27.64
C LYS A 828 -12.58 -5.05 27.37
N GLN A 829 -12.07 -4.89 26.15
CA GLN A 829 -11.10 -3.86 25.77
C GLN A 829 -11.25 -3.46 24.29
N LYS A 830 -10.73 -2.28 23.94
CA LYS A 830 -10.68 -1.64 22.60
C LYS A 830 -12.04 -1.42 21.92
N LYS A 831 -12.35 -0.17 21.57
CA LYS A 831 -13.54 0.18 20.77
C LYS A 831 -13.49 -0.53 19.40
N CYS A 832 -14.64 -0.95 18.89
CA CYS A 832 -14.81 -1.59 17.59
C CYS A 832 -16.19 -1.25 17.05
N ILE A 833 -16.32 -1.03 15.74
CA ILE A 833 -17.59 -0.83 15.05
C ILE A 833 -17.90 -2.03 14.16
N GLY A 834 -19.18 -2.35 13.97
CA GLY A 834 -19.60 -3.37 13.01
C GLY A 834 -19.93 -2.75 11.66
N TRP A 835 -19.53 -3.42 10.58
CA TRP A 835 -19.93 -3.07 9.22
C TRP A 835 -20.52 -4.29 8.53
N ILE A 836 -21.81 -4.23 8.20
CA ILE A 836 -22.49 -5.28 7.44
C ILE A 836 -22.12 -5.11 5.97
N PHE A 837 -21.67 -6.19 5.33
CA PHE A 837 -21.30 -6.17 3.91
C PHE A 837 -22.42 -5.59 3.04
N TYR A 838 -22.01 -4.92 1.96
CA TYR A 838 -22.94 -4.42 0.96
C TYR A 838 -23.65 -5.58 0.24
N SER A 839 -24.89 -5.34 -0.16
CA SER A 839 -25.69 -6.20 -1.03
C SER A 839 -26.30 -5.29 -2.08
N SER A 840 -26.26 -5.68 -3.35
CA SER A 840 -26.91 -4.92 -4.43
C SER A 840 -28.43 -4.99 -4.27
N PRO A 841 -29.19 -3.93 -4.63
CA PRO A 841 -30.65 -4.00 -4.83
C PRO A 841 -31.09 -5.22 -5.65
N ALA A 842 -30.36 -5.53 -6.73
CA ALA A 842 -30.61 -6.70 -7.60
C ALA A 842 -30.43 -8.07 -6.90
N SER A 843 -29.93 -8.11 -5.65
CA SER A 843 -29.87 -9.32 -4.82
C SER A 843 -31.17 -9.63 -4.06
N GLY A 844 -32.24 -8.87 -4.31
CA GLY A 844 -33.60 -9.15 -3.82
C GLY A 844 -33.70 -9.34 -2.30
N GLU A 845 -34.19 -10.50 -1.85
CA GLU A 845 -34.37 -10.83 -0.44
C GLU A 845 -33.10 -10.67 0.42
N ARG A 846 -31.91 -10.82 -0.16
CA ARG A 846 -30.64 -10.58 0.55
C ARG A 846 -30.43 -9.09 0.84
N TYR A 847 -30.84 -8.20 -0.06
CA TYR A 847 -30.81 -6.74 0.14
C TYR A 847 -31.78 -6.32 1.25
N TYR A 848 -33.03 -6.80 1.20
CA TYR A 848 -34.02 -6.47 2.23
C TYR A 848 -33.61 -7.00 3.62
N LEU A 849 -33.07 -8.22 3.70
CA LEU A 849 -32.47 -8.73 4.95
C LEU A 849 -31.38 -7.77 5.47
N ARG A 850 -30.45 -7.32 4.62
CA ARG A 850 -29.39 -6.36 5.00
C ARG A 850 -29.95 -5.09 5.63
N MET A 851 -31.04 -4.53 5.08
CA MET A 851 -31.71 -3.36 5.67
C MET A 851 -32.19 -3.66 7.09
N LEU A 852 -32.91 -4.77 7.28
CA LEU A 852 -33.42 -5.20 8.59
C LEU A 852 -32.33 -5.42 9.63
N LEU A 853 -31.14 -5.89 9.24
CA LEU A 853 -30.01 -6.10 10.16
C LEU A 853 -29.42 -4.80 10.74
N ASN A 854 -29.78 -3.63 10.17
CA ASN A 854 -29.47 -2.31 10.70
C ASN A 854 -30.59 -1.72 11.59
N VAL A 855 -31.76 -2.36 11.66
CA VAL A 855 -32.97 -1.82 12.32
C VAL A 855 -33.48 -2.74 13.44
N VAL A 856 -33.58 -4.04 13.18
CA VAL A 856 -34.19 -5.01 14.09
C VAL A 856 -33.25 -5.38 15.23
N ARG A 857 -33.73 -5.23 16.47
CA ARG A 857 -32.98 -5.53 17.70
C ARG A 857 -33.51 -6.78 18.40
N GLY A 858 -32.60 -7.60 18.91
CA GLY A 858 -32.91 -8.81 19.69
C GLY A 858 -33.70 -9.94 19.03
N PRO A 859 -33.65 -10.19 17.70
CA PRO A 859 -34.26 -11.38 17.12
C PRO A 859 -33.59 -12.66 17.65
N LYS A 860 -34.37 -13.72 17.85
CA LYS A 860 -33.91 -15.03 18.34
C LYS A 860 -33.94 -16.14 17.28
N SER A 861 -34.32 -15.79 16.05
CA SER A 861 -34.42 -16.66 14.87
C SER A 861 -34.77 -15.83 13.64
N PHE A 862 -34.61 -16.42 12.44
CA PHE A 862 -35.13 -15.87 11.19
C PHE A 862 -36.64 -15.56 11.27
N LYS A 863 -37.47 -16.49 11.79
CA LYS A 863 -38.91 -16.24 12.00
C LYS A 863 -39.17 -14.97 12.81
N LYS A 864 -38.30 -14.62 13.77
CA LYS A 864 -38.44 -13.40 14.56
C LYS A 864 -37.98 -12.12 13.83
N LEU A 865 -37.05 -12.21 12.88
CA LEU A 865 -36.81 -11.12 11.91
C LEU A 865 -38.06 -10.90 11.04
N MET A 866 -38.72 -11.98 10.61
CA MET A 866 -39.95 -11.95 9.80
C MET A 866 -41.22 -11.49 10.56
N THR A 867 -41.12 -10.99 11.79
CA THR A 867 -42.29 -10.69 12.64
C THR A 867 -42.38 -9.21 13.04
N VAL A 868 -43.32 -8.47 12.45
CA VAL A 868 -43.66 -7.08 12.82
C VAL A 868 -45.05 -7.05 13.47
N ASN A 869 -45.22 -6.32 14.57
CA ASN A 869 -46.51 -6.16 15.27
C ASN A 869 -47.30 -7.47 15.53
N LYS A 870 -46.57 -8.55 15.87
CA LYS A 870 -47.06 -9.94 16.04
C LYS A 870 -47.52 -10.67 14.76
N LYS A 871 -47.58 -10.01 13.60
CA LYS A 871 -47.80 -10.65 12.29
C LYS A 871 -46.48 -11.18 11.74
N VAL A 872 -46.50 -12.40 11.19
CA VAL A 872 -45.38 -12.98 10.44
C VAL A 872 -45.63 -12.74 8.96
N TYR A 873 -44.59 -12.35 8.22
CA TYR A 873 -44.62 -12.04 6.79
C TYR A 873 -43.89 -13.12 5.97
N GLY A 874 -44.17 -13.19 4.67
CA GLY A 874 -43.62 -14.20 3.77
C GLY A 874 -42.21 -13.89 3.28
N THR A 875 -41.92 -12.62 3.03
CA THR A 875 -40.64 -12.12 2.47
C THR A 875 -40.00 -11.04 3.34
N PHE A 876 -38.68 -10.88 3.25
CA PHE A 876 -37.97 -9.74 3.86
C PHE A 876 -38.38 -8.41 3.21
N LYS A 877 -38.75 -8.40 1.91
CA LYS A 877 -39.37 -7.23 1.24
C LYS A 877 -40.62 -6.76 1.99
N GLU A 878 -41.57 -7.65 2.25
CA GLU A 878 -42.79 -7.35 3.03
C GLU A 878 -42.48 -6.85 4.44
N VAL A 879 -41.46 -7.41 5.11
CA VAL A 879 -41.06 -6.99 6.46
C VAL A 879 -40.49 -5.57 6.43
N CYS A 880 -39.65 -5.24 5.44
CA CYS A 880 -39.15 -3.87 5.25
C CYS A 880 -40.30 -2.89 5.00
N PHE A 881 -41.27 -3.24 4.15
CA PHE A 881 -42.49 -2.45 3.93
C PHE A 881 -43.28 -2.26 5.23
N ALA A 882 -43.49 -3.31 6.01
CA ALA A 882 -44.18 -3.26 7.31
C ALA A 882 -43.43 -2.44 8.39
N TYR A 883 -42.12 -2.27 8.26
CA TYR A 883 -41.31 -1.36 9.08
C TYR A 883 -41.27 0.09 8.54
N GLY A 884 -41.88 0.38 7.38
CA GLY A 884 -41.81 1.68 6.71
C GLY A 884 -40.45 1.99 6.07
N LEU A 885 -39.68 0.95 5.72
CA LEU A 885 -38.35 1.07 5.09
C LEU A 885 -38.38 1.09 3.56
N LEU A 886 -39.52 0.76 2.95
CA LEU A 886 -39.77 0.77 1.50
C LEU A 886 -40.98 1.67 1.24
N ASN A 887 -40.93 2.57 0.25
CA ASN A 887 -42.06 3.42 -0.08
C ASN A 887 -41.86 4.12 -1.46
N ASP A 888 -42.61 3.70 -2.49
CA ASP A 888 -42.78 4.40 -3.78
C ASP A 888 -41.45 4.93 -4.39
N ASP A 889 -40.43 4.05 -4.41
CA ASP A 889 -39.04 4.21 -4.90
C ASP A 889 -37.98 4.80 -3.93
N LYS A 890 -38.34 5.20 -2.71
CA LYS A 890 -37.36 5.77 -1.75
C LYS A 890 -36.21 4.84 -1.39
N GLU A 891 -36.41 3.53 -1.43
CA GLU A 891 -35.35 2.54 -1.27
C GLU A 891 -34.25 2.64 -2.34
N TRP A 892 -34.61 3.03 -3.57
CA TRP A 892 -33.70 3.18 -4.69
C TRP A 892 -32.89 4.47 -4.57
N THR A 893 -33.55 5.59 -4.27
CA THR A 893 -32.88 6.85 -3.89
C THR A 893 -31.91 6.61 -2.74
N GLN A 894 -32.37 5.91 -1.68
CA GLN A 894 -31.54 5.63 -0.52
C GLN A 894 -30.39 4.66 -0.84
N ALA A 895 -30.54 3.73 -1.79
CA ALA A 895 -29.46 2.86 -2.26
C ALA A 895 -28.38 3.63 -3.02
N ILE A 896 -28.76 4.59 -3.88
CA ILE A 896 -27.81 5.46 -4.60
C ILE A 896 -27.13 6.43 -3.63
N ILE A 897 -27.87 7.02 -2.69
CA ILE A 897 -27.29 7.88 -1.64
C ILE A 897 -26.36 7.06 -0.73
N GLU A 898 -26.69 5.82 -0.36
CA GLU A 898 -25.78 4.95 0.40
C GLU A 898 -24.51 4.61 -0.41
N ALA A 899 -24.67 4.38 -1.72
CA ALA A 899 -23.56 4.13 -2.62
C ALA A 899 -22.69 5.38 -2.84
N SER A 900 -23.26 6.59 -2.87
CA SER A 900 -22.53 7.81 -3.22
C SER A 900 -21.47 8.22 -2.21
N PHE A 901 -21.58 7.73 -0.98
CA PHE A 901 -20.51 7.83 0.02
C PHE A 901 -19.24 7.07 -0.39
N TRP A 902 -19.35 5.91 -1.07
CA TRP A 902 -18.22 5.03 -1.37
C TRP A 902 -17.95 4.76 -2.86
N ALA A 903 -18.80 5.22 -3.77
CA ALA A 903 -18.60 5.10 -5.21
C ALA A 903 -18.37 6.46 -5.88
N LEU A 904 -17.65 6.44 -7.00
CA LEU A 904 -17.44 7.60 -7.87
C LEU A 904 -18.58 7.71 -8.90
N GLY A 905 -18.82 8.90 -9.43
CA GLY A 905 -19.87 9.19 -10.42
C GLY A 905 -20.09 8.11 -11.49
N PRO A 906 -19.06 7.61 -12.20
CA PRO A 906 -19.23 6.55 -13.19
C PRO A 906 -19.84 5.26 -12.61
N LYS A 907 -19.41 4.84 -11.41
CA LYS A 907 -19.93 3.65 -10.72
C LYS A 907 -21.31 3.87 -10.11
N LEU A 908 -21.68 5.13 -9.82
CA LEU A 908 -23.05 5.49 -9.43
C LEU A 908 -23.98 5.48 -10.64
N ARG A 909 -23.52 5.95 -11.81
CA ARG A 909 -24.26 5.83 -13.07
C ARG A 909 -24.47 4.37 -13.47
N ASP A 910 -23.44 3.51 -13.33
CA ASP A 910 -23.61 2.04 -13.47
C ASP A 910 -24.71 1.49 -12.53
N LEU A 911 -24.71 1.89 -11.26
CA LEU A 911 -25.71 1.46 -10.27
C LEU A 911 -27.12 1.98 -10.60
N PHE A 912 -27.24 3.23 -11.05
CA PHE A 912 -28.51 3.82 -11.48
C PHE A 912 -29.09 3.02 -12.66
N VAL A 913 -28.27 2.68 -13.66
CA VAL A 913 -28.67 1.81 -14.78
C VAL A 913 -29.07 0.41 -14.29
N ILE A 914 -28.32 -0.21 -13.37
CA ILE A 914 -28.68 -1.51 -12.77
C ILE A 914 -30.04 -1.44 -12.05
N ILE A 915 -30.32 -0.34 -11.35
CA ILE A 915 -31.60 -0.14 -10.67
C ILE A 915 -32.74 -0.01 -11.70
N LEU A 916 -32.56 0.77 -12.77
CA LEU A 916 -33.58 0.90 -13.83
C LEU A 916 -33.83 -0.40 -14.61
N LEU A 917 -32.80 -1.22 -14.84
CA LEU A 917 -32.90 -2.45 -15.63
C LEU A 917 -33.41 -3.67 -14.84
N PHE A 918 -33.13 -3.72 -13.53
CA PHE A 918 -33.32 -4.95 -12.73
C PHE A 918 -34.11 -4.76 -11.42
N CYS A 919 -34.65 -3.57 -11.15
CA CYS A 919 -35.48 -3.31 -9.97
C CYS A 919 -36.85 -2.72 -10.38
N ASP A 920 -37.86 -2.95 -9.54
CA ASP A 920 -39.21 -2.39 -9.72
C ASP A 920 -39.19 -0.87 -9.40
N VAL A 921 -38.76 -0.03 -10.35
CA VAL A 921 -38.78 1.44 -10.22
C VAL A 921 -40.08 2.00 -10.80
N SER A 922 -40.89 2.59 -9.94
CA SER A 922 -42.25 3.06 -10.24
C SER A 922 -42.25 4.38 -11.03
N LYS A 923 -41.28 5.25 -10.74
CA LYS A 923 -41.12 6.63 -11.26
C LYS A 923 -39.64 6.91 -11.54
N PRO A 924 -39.05 6.34 -12.61
CA PRO A 924 -37.64 6.54 -12.99
C PRO A 924 -37.19 8.01 -13.05
N LEU A 925 -38.08 8.92 -13.48
CA LEU A 925 -37.79 10.35 -13.52
C LEU A 925 -37.62 10.95 -12.11
N ASN A 926 -38.45 10.56 -11.14
CA ASN A 926 -38.29 11.05 -9.75
C ASN A 926 -36.97 10.53 -9.15
N LEU A 927 -36.61 9.28 -9.41
CA LEU A 927 -35.33 8.71 -8.97
C LEU A 927 -34.13 9.48 -9.54
N TRP A 928 -34.22 9.94 -10.80
CA TRP A 928 -33.23 10.82 -11.40
C TRP A 928 -33.20 12.19 -10.72
N GLU A 929 -34.35 12.86 -10.60
CA GLU A 929 -34.46 14.18 -9.97
C GLU A 929 -33.93 14.19 -8.53
N GLU A 930 -34.11 13.11 -7.76
CA GLU A 930 -33.59 12.97 -6.40
C GLU A 930 -32.09 12.60 -6.30
N THR A 931 -31.44 12.19 -7.40
CA THR A 931 -30.06 11.63 -7.34
C THR A 931 -29.06 12.15 -8.38
N TRP A 932 -29.48 12.95 -9.36
CA TRP A 932 -28.60 13.42 -10.45
C TRP A 932 -27.37 14.20 -9.94
N GLU A 933 -27.49 14.97 -8.84
CA GLU A 933 -26.35 15.69 -8.23
C GLU A 933 -25.19 14.76 -7.85
N VAL A 934 -25.49 13.65 -7.16
CA VAL A 934 -24.47 12.67 -6.74
C VAL A 934 -24.01 11.78 -7.90
N LEU A 935 -24.84 11.62 -8.94
CA LEU A 935 -24.50 10.94 -10.18
C LEU A 935 -23.60 11.79 -11.09
N SER A 936 -23.58 13.11 -10.93
CA SER A 936 -22.90 14.07 -11.83
C SER A 936 -21.66 14.75 -11.26
N GLU A 937 -21.33 14.53 -9.98
CA GLU A 937 -20.25 15.20 -9.23
C GLU A 937 -18.88 15.24 -9.95
N ASP A 938 -18.55 14.24 -10.79
CA ASP A 938 -17.29 14.17 -11.54
C ASP A 938 -17.28 14.98 -12.85
N ILE A 939 -18.44 15.36 -13.39
CA ILE A 939 -18.58 15.85 -14.76
C ILE A 939 -17.88 17.18 -14.98
N LEU A 940 -18.11 18.18 -14.12
CA LEU A 940 -17.48 19.49 -14.25
C LEU A 940 -15.96 19.37 -14.17
N HIS A 941 -15.43 18.53 -13.27
CA HIS A 941 -14.01 18.24 -13.18
C HIS A 941 -13.48 17.54 -14.46
N HIS A 942 -14.24 16.59 -14.99
CA HIS A 942 -13.88 15.86 -16.21
C HIS A 942 -13.85 16.79 -17.43
N LYS A 943 -14.88 17.63 -17.62
CA LYS A 943 -14.96 18.61 -18.71
C LYS A 943 -13.87 19.68 -18.60
N ARG A 944 -13.62 20.23 -17.40
CA ARG A 944 -12.48 21.15 -17.12
C ARG A 944 -11.14 20.53 -17.55
N LYS A 945 -10.96 19.22 -17.33
CA LYS A 945 -9.75 18.48 -17.72
C LYS A 945 -9.68 18.20 -19.24
N VAL A 946 -10.79 17.81 -19.87
CA VAL A 946 -10.87 17.50 -21.31
C VAL A 946 -10.68 18.77 -22.16
N PHE A 947 -11.32 19.88 -21.80
CA PHE A 947 -11.20 21.15 -22.50
C PHE A 947 -9.98 21.98 -22.09
N ASN A 948 -9.20 21.52 -21.09
CA ASN A 948 -8.07 22.24 -20.50
C ASN A 948 -8.40 23.68 -20.08
N TYR A 949 -9.66 23.93 -19.69
CA TYR A 949 -10.16 25.23 -19.27
C TYR A 949 -10.59 25.15 -17.80
N PRO A 950 -9.71 25.55 -16.84
CA PRO A 950 -9.98 25.37 -15.40
C PRO A 950 -11.11 26.26 -14.86
N GLU A 951 -11.37 27.36 -15.56
CA GLU A 951 -12.44 28.34 -15.30
C GLU A 951 -13.74 27.99 -16.04
N LEU A 952 -13.80 26.83 -16.72
CA LEU A 952 -15.06 26.33 -17.26
C LEU A 952 -16.07 26.20 -16.12
N GLU A 953 -17.15 26.93 -16.22
CA GLU A 953 -18.37 26.69 -15.46
C GLU A 953 -19.39 26.09 -16.43
N LEU A 954 -20.16 25.14 -15.92
CA LEU A 954 -21.30 24.57 -16.62
C LEU A 954 -22.52 24.92 -15.79
N THR A 955 -23.61 25.31 -16.46
CA THR A 955 -24.88 25.50 -15.75
C THR A 955 -25.35 24.17 -15.18
N GLU A 956 -26.21 24.24 -14.17
CA GLU A 956 -26.82 23.06 -13.54
C GLU A 956 -27.48 22.15 -14.59
N GLU A 957 -28.21 22.75 -15.53
CA GLU A 957 -28.82 22.09 -16.69
C GLU A 957 -27.81 21.43 -17.62
N GLN A 958 -26.66 22.06 -17.91
CA GLN A 958 -25.59 21.46 -18.72
C GLN A 958 -24.92 20.27 -18.00
N ILE A 959 -24.72 20.35 -16.68
CA ILE A 959 -24.19 19.25 -15.87
C ILE A 959 -25.17 18.07 -15.89
N LYS A 960 -26.45 18.35 -15.61
CA LYS A 960 -27.54 17.37 -15.58
C LYS A 960 -27.73 16.69 -16.95
N THR A 961 -27.75 17.46 -18.04
CA THR A 961 -27.84 16.93 -19.43
C THR A 961 -26.62 16.12 -19.84
N THR A 962 -25.43 16.41 -19.29
CA THR A 962 -24.21 15.61 -19.54
C THR A 962 -24.15 14.34 -18.68
N ALA A 963 -24.96 14.26 -17.61
CA ALA A 963 -24.97 13.17 -16.66
C ALA A 963 -25.94 12.05 -17.04
N TRP A 964 -27.02 12.42 -17.74
CA TRP A 964 -28.03 11.57 -18.34
C TRP A 964 -27.48 10.86 -19.58
#